data_AF-A0A497KEA9-F1
#
_entry.id   AF-A0A497KEA9-F1
#
_cell.length_a   1.000
_cell.length_b   1.000
_cell.length_c   1.000
_cell.angle_alpha   90.00
_cell.angle_beta   90.00
_cell.angle_gamma   90.00
#
_symmetry.space_group_name_H-M   'P 1'
#
loop_
_entity.id
_entity.type
_entity.pdbx_description
1 polymer ?
#
loop_
_entity_poly.entity_id
_entity_poly.type
_entity_poly.pdbx_seq_one_letter_code
_entity_poly.pdbx_strand_id
1 'polypeptide(L)'
;GKANYSQDFEWMKQANINTIRTYDWIPEEILANAAEYEIKVIEGIWIHTDGNFSDETFKNECKNHIAEVINRDKDKPCIIGWCIGNELNENAVEKVGKEETEKFLEELYNYAKSLDSNQNHFVTHANWPPLDSLDLSFFDVISFNVYSYWPPKVVSSGYYGYLCYLKSKYPDKPILITEFGYSTSPNGSGNCGYGRNSEEEQADCIKQRWNDIVRVGCLGGIVFEWNDEWWKNNCTGDDKNSHNLNDPEEWFGVIAVNGTDPDNYTLRKKQAYYAIKERFGEEYPTKADLTSPVIDDFEDADMSDWFAISTPNASISLSSSNNSKVGNYSMKIAYNINEYDKNWCLVYRQVNRWVNYDNVSLWVYGDNSGNTLEIKLEEDYGEERWVYAPIINWSGWKKLEIPISSFSAEEIANGIFDKSKIKRFTLAISGANPSNSTIYVDDITLNLSDMSDDDFLDMVEHATFNYFWNEANQSNGLIRDRSTPDSPCSIAAVGFGLSAICIAESRGWVNRRDASDRILTTLETFDDLYNKEGFYYHWINMSTGEREWSCEVSSIDTALLMAGILHAGVHFKENESIRELSKELYERVNWRWMLNGTDTIAMKWTPEDGLSPDYWYGYNEAMILYLLAVGSPTHPVPDPNRSWDAWASTYGKGCGRMIDDFEDADLSDWHPFTNSSASISISPSNHSKIGDYSMKIDYHIEYNTGGEQCGIYMDKNTWANYGNVSLWVYGDNSGNTLRIKLEESRVGEHWIYESPLN
;
A
#
# COMPACT_ATOMS: atom_id res chain seq x y z
N GLY A 1 -32.65 -19.54 -26.39
CA GLY A 1 -32.69 -18.34 -27.23
C GLY A 1 -31.29 -18.19 -27.76
N LYS A 2 -31.04 -17.50 -28.87
CA LYS A 2 -29.64 -17.35 -29.31
C LYS A 2 -28.91 -16.52 -28.25
N ALA A 3 -27.95 -17.14 -27.56
CA ALA A 3 -27.05 -16.44 -26.64
C ALA A 3 -26.42 -15.27 -27.41
N ASN A 4 -26.40 -14.09 -26.79
CA ASN A 4 -25.84 -12.89 -27.40
C ASN A 4 -24.42 -12.66 -26.88
N TYR A 5 -23.48 -13.48 -27.35
CA TYR A 5 -22.10 -13.45 -26.88
C TYR A 5 -21.45 -12.06 -27.03
N SER A 6 -21.78 -11.30 -28.07
CA SER A 6 -21.21 -9.95 -28.26
C SER A 6 -21.57 -9.01 -27.11
N GLN A 7 -22.79 -9.11 -26.55
CA GLN A 7 -23.18 -8.32 -25.37
C GLN A 7 -22.39 -8.74 -24.12
N ASP A 8 -22.14 -10.03 -23.94
CA ASP A 8 -21.34 -10.54 -22.82
C ASP A 8 -19.90 -10.00 -22.89
N PHE A 9 -19.24 -10.12 -24.05
CA PHE A 9 -17.88 -9.61 -24.24
C PHE A 9 -17.79 -8.09 -24.13
N GLU A 10 -18.80 -7.34 -24.59
CA GLU A 10 -18.88 -5.89 -24.37
C GLU A 10 -18.91 -5.56 -22.87
N TRP A 11 -19.75 -6.26 -22.10
CA TRP A 11 -19.84 -6.07 -20.65
C TRP A 11 -18.56 -6.49 -19.92
N MET A 12 -17.89 -7.56 -20.35
CA MET A 12 -16.60 -7.97 -19.82
C MET A 12 -15.55 -6.87 -20.04
N LYS A 13 -15.45 -6.33 -21.26
CA LYS A 13 -14.53 -5.24 -21.59
C LYS A 13 -14.83 -3.99 -20.76
N GLN A 14 -16.10 -3.63 -20.60
CA GLN A 14 -16.52 -2.52 -19.72
C GLN A 14 -16.16 -2.73 -18.25
N ALA A 15 -15.99 -3.98 -17.81
CA ALA A 15 -15.58 -4.34 -16.46
C ALA A 15 -14.06 -4.53 -16.31
N ASN A 16 -13.28 -4.16 -17.32
CA ASN A 16 -11.82 -4.33 -17.37
C ASN A 16 -11.37 -5.81 -17.25
N ILE A 17 -12.23 -6.76 -17.63
CA ILE A 17 -11.86 -8.17 -17.73
C ILE A 17 -11.02 -8.36 -18.99
N ASN A 18 -9.82 -8.90 -18.82
CA ASN A 18 -8.87 -9.11 -19.93
C ASN A 18 -8.74 -10.58 -20.35
N THR A 19 -9.28 -11.53 -19.58
CA THR A 19 -9.09 -12.97 -19.79
C THR A 19 -10.32 -13.76 -19.37
N ILE A 20 -10.69 -14.76 -20.17
CA ILE A 20 -11.65 -15.81 -19.81
C ILE A 20 -10.98 -17.19 -19.81
N ARG A 21 -11.53 -18.12 -19.03
CA ARG A 21 -11.19 -19.53 -19.04
C ARG A 21 -12.44 -20.34 -19.37
N THR A 22 -12.28 -21.41 -20.14
CA THR A 22 -13.37 -22.34 -20.47
C THR A 22 -13.09 -23.73 -19.89
N TYR A 23 -14.15 -24.54 -19.70
CA TYR A 23 -14.02 -25.93 -19.25
C TYR A 23 -13.60 -26.88 -20.39
N ASP A 24 -14.08 -26.61 -21.60
CA ASP A 24 -13.72 -27.32 -22.82
C ASP A 24 -13.59 -26.30 -23.96
N TRP A 25 -13.21 -26.78 -25.14
CA TRP A 25 -13.09 -25.96 -26.34
C TRP A 25 -14.39 -25.23 -26.65
N ILE A 26 -14.27 -24.02 -27.20
CA ILE A 26 -15.44 -23.19 -27.54
C ILE A 26 -15.61 -23.00 -29.05
N PRO A 27 -16.84 -22.73 -29.55
CA PRO A 27 -17.07 -22.45 -30.96
C PRO A 27 -16.29 -21.24 -31.47
N GLU A 28 -15.94 -21.27 -32.76
CA GLU A 28 -15.17 -20.20 -33.43
C GLU A 28 -15.81 -18.81 -33.32
N GLU A 29 -17.14 -18.74 -33.25
CA GLU A 29 -17.87 -17.48 -33.06
C GLU A 29 -17.58 -16.82 -31.69
N ILE A 30 -17.32 -17.60 -30.65
CA ILE A 30 -16.98 -17.09 -29.31
C ILE A 30 -15.53 -16.63 -29.30
N LEU A 31 -14.62 -17.40 -29.92
CA LEU A 31 -13.22 -17.00 -30.10
C LEU A 31 -13.07 -15.72 -30.93
N ALA A 32 -13.93 -15.53 -31.93
CA ALA A 32 -13.98 -14.31 -32.73
C ALA A 32 -14.39 -13.09 -31.89
N ASN A 33 -15.42 -13.21 -31.04
CA ASN A 33 -15.77 -12.15 -30.09
C ASN A 33 -14.63 -11.88 -29.10
N ALA A 34 -13.99 -12.91 -28.56
CA ALA A 34 -12.84 -12.72 -27.66
C ALA A 34 -11.72 -11.91 -28.34
N ALA A 35 -11.40 -12.22 -29.59
CA ALA A 35 -10.43 -11.46 -30.37
C ALA A 35 -10.89 -10.01 -30.65
N GLU A 36 -12.16 -9.80 -31.01
CA GLU A 36 -12.73 -8.48 -31.30
C GLU A 36 -12.69 -7.53 -30.10
N TYR A 37 -13.00 -8.04 -28.91
CA TYR A 37 -12.98 -7.27 -27.66
C TYR A 37 -11.60 -7.31 -26.95
N GLU A 38 -10.60 -7.93 -27.57
CA GLU A 38 -9.23 -8.10 -27.06
C GLU A 38 -9.17 -8.85 -25.71
N ILE A 39 -10.10 -9.75 -25.48
CA ILE A 39 -10.14 -10.63 -24.31
C ILE A 39 -9.35 -11.91 -24.63
N LYS A 40 -8.41 -12.25 -23.76
CA LYS A 40 -7.59 -13.46 -23.89
C LYS A 40 -8.35 -14.68 -23.42
N VAL A 41 -7.97 -15.84 -23.94
CA VAL A 41 -8.65 -17.11 -23.68
C VAL A 41 -7.63 -18.15 -23.22
N ILE A 42 -7.89 -18.71 -22.03
CA ILE A 42 -7.28 -19.94 -21.55
C ILE A 42 -8.26 -21.06 -21.91
N GLU A 43 -8.03 -21.72 -23.03
CA GLU A 43 -8.98 -22.69 -23.57
C GLU A 43 -8.87 -24.01 -22.80
N GLY A 44 -9.98 -24.44 -22.23
CA GLY A 44 -10.11 -25.74 -21.57
C GLY A 44 -10.09 -26.88 -22.58
N ILE A 45 -9.49 -28.00 -22.17
CA ILE A 45 -9.57 -29.25 -22.90
C ILE A 45 -10.07 -30.29 -21.90
N TRP A 46 -11.34 -30.68 -22.03
CA TRP A 46 -11.98 -31.54 -21.04
C TRP A 46 -11.34 -32.93 -21.03
N ILE A 47 -11.19 -33.48 -19.82
CA ILE A 47 -10.78 -34.86 -19.58
C ILE A 47 -11.78 -35.45 -18.59
N HIS A 48 -12.22 -36.69 -18.84
CA HIS A 48 -13.07 -37.42 -17.90
C HIS A 48 -12.36 -37.57 -16.56
N THR A 49 -12.90 -36.91 -15.54
CA THR A 49 -12.29 -36.78 -14.20
C THR A 49 -12.16 -38.12 -13.48
N ASP A 50 -12.97 -39.11 -13.83
CA ASP A 50 -13.03 -40.46 -13.24
C ASP A 50 -12.38 -41.55 -14.12
N GLY A 51 -11.65 -41.16 -15.17
CA GLY A 51 -10.97 -42.07 -16.08
C GLY A 51 -9.89 -42.93 -15.41
N ASN A 52 -9.51 -44.03 -16.06
CA ASN A 52 -8.36 -44.83 -15.63
C ASN A 52 -7.08 -44.26 -16.22
N PHE A 53 -6.37 -43.42 -15.45
CA PHE A 53 -5.17 -42.71 -15.89
C PHE A 53 -3.98 -43.63 -16.27
N SER A 54 -4.03 -44.90 -15.87
CA SER A 54 -3.04 -45.92 -16.25
C SER A 54 -3.38 -46.67 -17.55
N ASP A 55 -4.59 -46.52 -18.09
CA ASP A 55 -5.05 -47.23 -19.28
C ASP A 55 -4.60 -46.53 -20.56
N GLU A 56 -3.83 -47.23 -21.40
CA GLU A 56 -3.29 -46.67 -22.65
C GLU A 56 -4.37 -46.28 -23.67
N THR A 57 -5.55 -46.90 -23.64
CA THR A 57 -6.66 -46.49 -24.53
C THR A 57 -7.17 -45.12 -24.10
N PHE A 58 -7.43 -44.96 -22.80
CA PHE A 58 -7.86 -43.68 -22.23
C PHE A 58 -6.85 -42.55 -22.46
N LYS A 59 -5.55 -42.84 -22.30
CA LYS A 59 -4.48 -41.88 -22.62
C LYS A 59 -4.51 -41.44 -24.07
N ASN A 60 -4.69 -42.37 -25.00
CA ASN A 60 -4.75 -42.07 -26.43
C ASN A 60 -6.01 -41.28 -26.78
N GLU A 61 -7.15 -41.55 -26.14
CA GLU A 61 -8.38 -40.75 -26.30
C GLU A 61 -8.15 -39.30 -25.85
N CYS A 62 -7.53 -39.08 -24.69
CA CYS A 62 -7.18 -37.74 -24.21
C CYS A 62 -6.23 -37.01 -25.16
N LYS A 63 -5.19 -37.69 -25.65
CA LYS A 63 -4.25 -37.12 -26.63
C LYS A 63 -4.94 -36.75 -27.94
N ASN A 64 -5.85 -37.60 -28.45
CA ASN A 64 -6.59 -37.29 -29.66
C ASN A 64 -7.43 -36.01 -29.48
N HIS A 65 -8.12 -35.86 -28.34
CA HIS A 65 -8.89 -34.65 -28.03
C HIS A 65 -7.99 -33.40 -27.93
N ILE A 66 -6.86 -33.50 -27.22
CA ILE A 66 -5.86 -32.43 -27.16
C ILE A 66 -5.38 -32.03 -28.57
N ALA A 67 -5.09 -33.00 -29.43
CA ALA A 67 -4.65 -32.75 -30.80
C ALA A 67 -5.72 -32.07 -31.64
N GLU A 68 -6.99 -32.45 -31.48
CA GLU A 68 -8.11 -31.83 -32.18
C GLU A 68 -8.26 -30.35 -31.82
N VAL A 69 -8.24 -30.02 -30.52
CA VAL A 69 -8.40 -28.63 -30.04
C VAL A 69 -7.19 -27.78 -30.41
N ILE A 70 -5.98 -28.20 -30.04
CA ILE A 70 -4.77 -27.37 -30.24
C ILE A 70 -4.52 -27.11 -31.72
N ASN A 71 -4.67 -28.11 -32.60
CA ASN A 71 -4.43 -27.89 -34.03
C ASN A 71 -5.49 -26.98 -34.68
N ARG A 72 -6.68 -26.88 -34.09
CA ARG A 72 -7.72 -25.98 -34.57
C ARG A 72 -7.45 -24.53 -34.19
N ASP A 73 -7.01 -24.28 -32.94
CA ASP A 73 -7.06 -22.92 -32.36
C ASP A 73 -5.71 -22.29 -32.05
N LYS A 74 -4.58 -23.01 -32.12
CA LYS A 74 -3.26 -22.45 -31.74
C LYS A 74 -2.82 -21.20 -32.50
N ASP A 75 -3.37 -20.94 -33.68
CA ASP A 75 -3.03 -19.76 -34.47
C ASP A 75 -3.98 -18.55 -34.19
N LYS A 76 -4.91 -18.69 -33.24
CA LYS A 76 -5.89 -17.65 -32.90
C LYS A 76 -5.27 -16.64 -31.92
N PRO A 77 -5.35 -15.32 -32.20
CA PRO A 77 -4.62 -14.28 -31.44
C PRO A 77 -5.15 -14.03 -30.01
N CYS A 78 -6.35 -14.53 -29.69
CA CYS A 78 -6.93 -14.45 -28.36
C CYS A 78 -6.46 -15.60 -27.44
N ILE A 79 -5.97 -16.72 -27.98
CA ILE A 79 -5.49 -17.84 -27.18
C ILE A 79 -4.17 -17.46 -26.50
N ILE A 80 -4.07 -17.72 -25.19
CA ILE A 80 -2.84 -17.50 -24.40
C ILE A 80 -2.35 -18.78 -23.70
N GLY A 81 -3.21 -19.79 -23.56
CA GLY A 81 -2.84 -21.04 -22.89
C GLY A 81 -3.89 -22.13 -23.00
N TRP A 82 -3.48 -23.34 -22.65
CA TRP A 82 -4.27 -24.57 -22.70
C TRP A 82 -4.46 -25.13 -21.28
N CYS A 83 -5.70 -25.30 -20.84
CA CYS A 83 -6.04 -25.90 -19.55
C CYS A 83 -6.49 -27.36 -19.72
N ILE A 84 -5.58 -28.29 -19.52
CA ILE A 84 -5.79 -29.73 -19.73
C ILE A 84 -6.50 -30.31 -18.50
N GLY A 85 -7.80 -30.56 -18.61
CA GLY A 85 -8.63 -31.10 -17.52
C GLY A 85 -8.95 -30.09 -16.41
N ASN A 86 -9.91 -30.49 -15.57
CA ASN A 86 -10.41 -29.73 -14.42
C ASN A 86 -10.78 -30.70 -13.30
N GLU A 87 -10.20 -30.52 -12.11
CA GLU A 87 -10.55 -31.24 -10.87
C GLU A 87 -10.69 -32.76 -11.03
N LEU A 88 -9.58 -33.47 -11.22
CA LEU A 88 -9.60 -34.94 -11.28
C LEU A 88 -10.30 -35.53 -10.05
N ASN A 89 -11.01 -36.64 -10.24
CA ASN A 89 -11.76 -37.29 -9.18
C ASN A 89 -10.81 -37.96 -8.18
N GLU A 90 -10.95 -37.63 -6.89
CA GLU A 90 -10.10 -38.18 -5.82
C GLU A 90 -10.07 -39.71 -5.81
N ASN A 91 -11.22 -40.38 -5.99
CA ASN A 91 -11.27 -41.84 -5.96
C ASN A 91 -10.56 -42.46 -7.17
N ALA A 92 -10.55 -41.79 -8.32
CA ALA A 92 -9.81 -42.26 -9.48
C ALA A 92 -8.30 -42.12 -9.27
N VAL A 93 -7.85 -40.98 -8.73
CA VAL A 93 -6.45 -40.75 -8.36
C VAL A 93 -5.98 -41.73 -7.28
N GLU A 94 -6.80 -42.00 -6.26
CA GLU A 94 -6.47 -42.97 -5.21
C GLU A 94 -6.35 -44.40 -5.76
N LYS A 95 -7.25 -44.80 -6.65
CA LYS A 95 -7.22 -46.13 -7.28
C LYS A 95 -6.00 -46.34 -8.18
N VAL A 96 -5.64 -45.33 -8.97
CA VAL A 96 -4.52 -45.42 -9.90
C VAL A 96 -3.18 -45.20 -9.19
N GLY A 97 -3.17 -44.34 -8.18
CA GLY A 97 -1.98 -43.94 -7.44
C GLY A 97 -1.40 -42.62 -7.96
N LYS A 98 -0.95 -41.81 -7.01
CA LYS A 98 -0.40 -40.46 -7.22
C LYS A 98 0.65 -40.39 -8.34
N GLU A 99 1.68 -41.24 -8.29
CA GLU A 99 2.78 -41.23 -9.26
C GLU A 99 2.30 -41.54 -10.70
N GLU A 100 1.34 -42.45 -10.86
CA GLU A 100 0.82 -42.79 -12.17
C GLU A 100 -0.11 -41.70 -12.71
N THR A 101 -0.86 -41.01 -11.84
CA THR A 101 -1.62 -39.80 -12.21
C THR A 101 -0.69 -38.65 -12.63
N GLU A 102 0.43 -38.44 -11.92
CA GLU A 102 1.43 -37.43 -12.28
C GLU A 102 2.06 -37.73 -13.64
N LYS A 103 2.47 -38.99 -13.89
CA LYS A 103 2.98 -39.43 -15.20
C LYS A 103 1.96 -39.24 -16.31
N PHE A 104 0.69 -39.53 -16.04
CA PHE A 104 -0.39 -39.29 -16.99
C PHE A 104 -0.50 -37.81 -17.36
N LEU A 105 -0.56 -36.92 -16.37
CA LEU A 105 -0.65 -35.48 -16.61
C LEU A 105 0.61 -34.93 -17.31
N GLU A 106 1.80 -35.40 -16.93
CA GLU A 106 3.06 -35.03 -17.58
C GLU A 106 3.12 -35.51 -19.03
N GLU A 107 2.60 -36.71 -19.31
CA GLU A 107 2.48 -37.27 -20.66
C GLU A 107 1.56 -36.41 -21.55
N LEU A 108 0.44 -35.92 -21.01
CA LEU A 108 -0.46 -35.02 -21.72
C LEU A 108 0.13 -33.62 -21.90
N TYR A 109 0.81 -33.08 -20.89
CA TYR A 109 1.54 -31.82 -20.97
C TYR A 109 2.56 -31.86 -22.12
N ASN A 110 3.45 -32.86 -22.12
CA ASN A 110 4.47 -33.02 -23.14
C ASN A 110 3.88 -33.17 -24.55
N TYR A 111 2.75 -33.90 -24.65
CA TYR A 111 2.05 -34.06 -25.92
C TYR A 111 1.47 -32.73 -26.42
N ALA A 112 0.81 -31.96 -25.55
CA ALA A 112 0.31 -30.63 -25.89
C ALA A 112 1.43 -29.69 -26.34
N LYS A 113 2.56 -29.63 -25.61
CA LYS A 113 3.73 -28.84 -26.00
C LYS A 113 4.32 -29.28 -27.34
N SER A 114 4.24 -30.57 -27.70
CA SER A 114 4.75 -31.08 -28.99
C SER A 114 3.93 -30.61 -30.20
N LEU A 115 2.65 -30.28 -30.00
CA LEU A 115 1.73 -29.81 -31.05
C LEU A 115 1.83 -28.30 -31.30
N ASP A 116 2.33 -27.55 -30.30
CA ASP A 116 2.45 -26.10 -30.29
C ASP A 116 3.92 -25.66 -30.30
N SER A 117 4.55 -25.82 -31.47
CA SER A 117 6.00 -25.73 -31.64
C SER A 117 6.61 -24.32 -31.51
N ASN A 118 5.78 -23.28 -31.40
CA ASN A 118 6.25 -21.89 -31.26
C ASN A 118 6.36 -21.45 -29.79
N GLN A 119 5.96 -22.29 -28.83
CA GLN A 119 6.07 -22.10 -27.37
C GLN A 119 5.44 -20.80 -26.78
N ASN A 120 4.59 -20.09 -27.52
CA ASN A 120 3.98 -18.86 -27.00
C ASN A 120 2.82 -19.11 -26.02
N HIS A 121 2.18 -20.29 -26.07
CA HIS A 121 1.08 -20.64 -25.16
C HIS A 121 1.58 -21.49 -23.99
N PHE A 122 1.13 -21.13 -22.79
CA PHE A 122 1.39 -21.92 -21.60
C PHE A 122 0.42 -23.12 -21.53
N VAL A 123 0.84 -24.19 -20.88
CA VAL A 123 -0.02 -25.35 -20.58
C VAL A 123 -0.16 -25.49 -19.06
N THR A 124 -1.38 -25.72 -18.61
CA THR A 124 -1.75 -25.89 -17.19
C THR A 124 -2.78 -26.99 -17.01
N HIS A 125 -3.03 -27.40 -15.77
CA HIS A 125 -4.16 -28.20 -15.34
C HIS A 125 -4.87 -27.48 -14.19
N ALA A 126 -6.20 -27.33 -14.24
CA ALA A 126 -6.96 -26.74 -13.13
C ALA A 126 -7.17 -27.80 -12.04
N ASN A 127 -6.23 -27.85 -11.09
CA ASN A 127 -6.32 -28.76 -9.96
C ASN A 127 -7.24 -28.19 -8.87
N TRP A 128 -7.47 -28.96 -7.80
CA TRP A 128 -8.22 -28.50 -6.64
C TRP A 128 -7.59 -28.98 -5.34
N PRO A 129 -7.90 -28.34 -4.20
CA PRO A 129 -7.09 -28.48 -3.00
C PRO A 129 -6.99 -29.90 -2.39
N PRO A 130 -7.99 -30.81 -2.50
CA PRO A 130 -7.82 -32.17 -2.01
C PRO A 130 -6.74 -32.97 -2.75
N LEU A 131 -6.47 -32.61 -4.01
CA LEU A 131 -5.40 -33.19 -4.82
C LEU A 131 -4.13 -32.32 -4.83
N ASP A 132 -3.97 -31.42 -3.86
CA ASP A 132 -2.79 -30.57 -3.74
C ASP A 132 -1.51 -31.31 -3.34
N SER A 133 -1.59 -32.62 -3.11
CA SER A 133 -0.43 -33.48 -2.88
C SER A 133 0.30 -33.82 -4.18
N LEU A 134 -0.38 -33.84 -5.33
CA LEU A 134 0.21 -34.09 -6.66
C LEU A 134 1.35 -33.10 -6.94
N ASP A 135 2.48 -33.59 -7.45
CA ASP A 135 3.53 -32.76 -8.04
C ASP A 135 3.12 -32.36 -9.44
N LEU A 136 2.85 -31.06 -9.61
CA LEU A 136 2.44 -30.46 -10.88
C LEU A 136 3.53 -29.55 -11.46
N SER A 137 4.76 -29.62 -10.94
CA SER A 137 5.86 -28.72 -11.29
C SER A 137 6.28 -28.79 -12.76
N PHE A 138 5.88 -29.82 -13.51
CA PHE A 138 6.11 -29.91 -14.95
C PHE A 138 5.23 -28.96 -15.78
N PHE A 139 4.10 -28.47 -15.26
CA PHE A 139 3.29 -27.48 -15.97
C PHE A 139 3.97 -26.10 -16.03
N ASP A 140 3.61 -25.30 -17.04
CA ASP A 140 4.14 -23.95 -17.25
C ASP A 140 3.58 -22.98 -16.18
N VAL A 141 2.29 -23.14 -15.85
CA VAL A 141 1.56 -22.40 -14.82
C VAL A 141 0.92 -23.42 -13.88
N ILE A 142 1.03 -23.18 -12.57
CA ILE A 142 0.35 -24.00 -11.57
C ILE A 142 -1.04 -23.42 -11.33
N SER A 143 -2.08 -24.21 -11.57
CA SER A 143 -3.45 -23.71 -11.45
C SER A 143 -4.28 -24.48 -10.44
N PHE A 144 -5.06 -23.74 -9.66
CA PHE A 144 -6.00 -24.29 -8.69
C PHE A 144 -7.34 -23.57 -8.73
N ASN A 145 -8.43 -24.32 -8.66
CA ASN A 145 -9.74 -23.83 -8.27
C ASN A 145 -9.76 -23.72 -6.74
N VAL A 146 -9.93 -22.52 -6.20
CA VAL A 146 -9.83 -22.26 -4.77
C VAL A 146 -11.05 -21.47 -4.32
N TYR A 147 -11.77 -22.03 -3.35
CA TYR A 147 -12.94 -21.41 -2.76
C TYR A 147 -12.74 -21.25 -1.25
N SER A 148 -13.29 -20.18 -0.67
CA SER A 148 -13.02 -19.82 0.75
C SER A 148 -13.64 -20.77 1.76
N TYR A 149 -14.64 -21.55 1.33
CA TYR A 149 -15.54 -22.32 2.19
C TYR A 149 -15.31 -23.83 2.10
N TRP A 150 -14.53 -24.29 1.12
CA TRP A 150 -14.25 -25.71 0.90
C TRP A 150 -12.98 -25.87 0.05
N PRO A 151 -12.18 -26.93 0.24
CA PRO A 151 -12.28 -27.99 1.26
C PRO A 151 -11.75 -27.57 2.64
N PRO A 152 -11.86 -28.44 3.67
CA PRO A 152 -11.45 -28.13 5.04
C PRO A 152 -10.04 -27.56 5.17
N LYS A 153 -9.12 -27.97 4.29
CA LYS A 153 -7.75 -27.46 4.26
C LYS A 153 -7.66 -25.97 3.90
N VAL A 154 -8.50 -25.50 2.97
CA VAL A 154 -8.56 -24.06 2.63
C VAL A 154 -9.24 -23.29 3.75
N VAL A 155 -10.30 -23.85 4.33
CA VAL A 155 -11.02 -23.24 5.46
C VAL A 155 -10.10 -23.11 6.68
N SER A 156 -9.37 -24.18 7.05
CA SER A 156 -8.50 -24.19 8.22
C SER A 156 -7.29 -23.28 8.08
N SER A 157 -6.79 -23.11 6.86
CA SER A 157 -5.62 -22.26 6.57
C SER A 157 -6.02 -20.81 6.28
N GLY A 158 -7.31 -20.54 6.07
CA GLY A 158 -7.78 -19.34 5.39
C GLY A 158 -7.39 -19.33 3.90
N TYR A 159 -8.15 -18.59 3.10
CA TYR A 159 -7.91 -18.49 1.65
C TYR A 159 -6.49 -18.01 1.33
N TYR A 160 -6.07 -16.89 1.93
CA TYR A 160 -4.71 -16.35 1.77
C TYR A 160 -3.62 -17.33 2.22
N GLY A 161 -3.81 -17.99 3.37
CA GLY A 161 -2.85 -18.98 3.87
C GLY A 161 -2.69 -20.19 2.94
N TYR A 162 -3.78 -20.65 2.31
CA TYR A 162 -3.71 -21.69 1.30
C TYR A 162 -2.96 -21.22 0.04
N LEU A 163 -3.15 -19.98 -0.40
CA LEU A 163 -2.37 -19.41 -1.51
C LEU A 163 -0.88 -19.29 -1.18
N CYS A 164 -0.53 -18.87 0.04
CA CYS A 164 0.86 -18.87 0.52
C CYS A 164 1.45 -20.29 0.54
N TYR A 165 0.68 -21.29 0.94
CA TYR A 165 1.08 -22.70 0.85
C TYR A 165 1.40 -23.09 -0.60
N LEU A 166 0.52 -22.79 -1.56
CA LEU A 166 0.78 -23.05 -2.98
C LEU A 166 2.06 -22.35 -3.46
N LYS A 167 2.27 -21.09 -3.08
CA LYS A 167 3.49 -20.33 -3.42
C LYS A 167 4.75 -20.95 -2.81
N SER A 168 4.66 -21.44 -1.58
CA SER A 168 5.77 -22.14 -0.93
C SER A 168 6.09 -23.50 -1.57
N LYS A 169 5.05 -24.21 -2.05
CA LYS A 169 5.20 -25.49 -2.75
C LYS A 169 5.83 -25.32 -4.15
N TYR A 170 5.51 -24.22 -4.83
CA TYR A 170 5.99 -23.93 -6.18
C TYR A 170 6.64 -22.53 -6.26
N PRO A 171 7.79 -22.31 -5.60
CA PRO A 171 8.38 -20.98 -5.44
C PRO A 171 8.74 -20.33 -6.77
N ASP A 172 9.22 -21.12 -7.73
CA ASP A 172 9.72 -20.66 -9.03
C ASP A 172 8.67 -20.70 -10.15
N LYS A 173 7.41 -21.02 -9.84
CA LYS A 173 6.34 -21.12 -10.83
C LYS A 173 5.32 -20.00 -10.71
N PRO A 174 4.76 -19.51 -11.83
CA PRO A 174 3.57 -18.67 -11.80
C PRO A 174 2.37 -19.51 -11.32
N ILE A 175 1.55 -18.92 -10.46
CA ILE A 175 0.33 -19.55 -9.92
C ILE A 175 -0.89 -18.80 -10.44
N LEU A 176 -1.87 -19.50 -10.99
CA LEU A 176 -3.13 -18.94 -11.44
C LEU A 176 -4.27 -19.54 -10.63
N ILE A 177 -5.16 -18.70 -10.11
CA ILE A 177 -6.39 -19.21 -9.47
C ILE A 177 -7.45 -19.32 -10.55
N THR A 178 -7.71 -20.55 -10.99
CA THR A 178 -8.54 -20.81 -12.17
C THR A 178 -10.03 -20.73 -11.90
N GLU A 179 -10.43 -20.73 -10.62
CA GLU A 179 -11.77 -20.43 -10.14
C GLU A 179 -11.72 -19.89 -8.70
N PHE A 180 -12.45 -18.81 -8.44
CA PHE A 180 -12.82 -18.37 -7.09
C PHE A 180 -14.12 -17.58 -7.16
N GLY A 181 -14.97 -17.65 -6.14
CA GLY A 181 -16.25 -16.96 -6.16
C GLY A 181 -17.07 -17.18 -4.89
N TYR A 182 -18.25 -16.57 -4.87
CA TYR A 182 -19.25 -16.69 -3.80
C TYR A 182 -20.65 -16.75 -4.42
N SER A 183 -21.53 -17.58 -3.86
CA SER A 183 -22.89 -17.77 -4.37
C SER A 183 -23.92 -16.91 -3.63
N THR A 184 -24.86 -16.35 -4.38
CA THR A 184 -25.95 -15.50 -3.88
C THR A 184 -27.31 -16.23 -3.82
N SER A 185 -27.29 -17.55 -3.64
CA SER A 185 -28.52 -18.34 -3.72
C SER A 185 -29.60 -17.90 -2.72
N PRO A 186 -30.87 -17.78 -3.13
CA PRO A 186 -31.90 -17.24 -2.24
C PRO A 186 -32.19 -18.09 -1.00
N ASN A 187 -32.24 -19.43 -1.16
CA ASN A 187 -32.67 -20.35 -0.10
C ASN A 187 -31.65 -21.45 0.22
N GLY A 188 -30.74 -21.77 -0.71
CA GLY A 188 -29.77 -22.85 -0.58
C GLY A 188 -28.54 -22.46 0.23
N SER A 189 -28.34 -23.02 1.42
CA SER A 189 -27.02 -23.00 2.06
C SER A 189 -26.26 -24.25 1.62
N GLY A 190 -25.22 -24.09 0.81
CA GLY A 190 -24.33 -25.22 0.48
C GLY A 190 -23.65 -25.81 1.72
N ASN A 191 -22.96 -26.94 1.55
CA ASN A 191 -22.07 -27.46 2.60
C ASN A 191 -21.07 -26.37 3.00
N CYS A 192 -20.91 -26.11 4.30
CA CYS A 192 -20.03 -25.03 4.81
C CYS A 192 -20.49 -23.59 4.48
N GLY A 193 -21.77 -23.38 4.11
CA GLY A 193 -22.40 -22.05 4.16
C GLY A 193 -22.15 -21.12 2.97
N TYR A 194 -21.77 -21.64 1.79
CA TYR A 194 -21.41 -20.80 0.64
C TYR A 194 -22.57 -20.21 -0.18
N GLY A 195 -23.81 -20.39 0.27
CA GLY A 195 -25.01 -19.80 -0.34
C GLY A 195 -25.83 -19.02 0.68
N ARG A 196 -26.87 -18.29 0.25
CA ARG A 196 -27.60 -17.25 1.03
C ARG A 196 -26.85 -15.95 1.29
N ASN A 197 -25.78 -15.71 0.54
CA ASN A 197 -25.12 -14.42 0.57
C ASN A 197 -25.94 -13.39 -0.22
N SER A 198 -25.92 -12.15 0.22
CA SER A 198 -26.36 -11.00 -0.56
C SER A 198 -25.39 -10.73 -1.72
N GLU A 199 -25.84 -9.97 -2.72
CA GLU A 199 -24.95 -9.52 -3.80
C GLU A 199 -23.83 -8.62 -3.29
N GLU A 200 -24.05 -7.89 -2.19
CA GLU A 200 -23.04 -7.06 -1.53
C GLU A 200 -21.95 -7.94 -0.89
N GLU A 201 -22.34 -8.98 -0.16
CA GLU A 201 -21.40 -9.97 0.39
C GLU A 201 -20.63 -10.70 -0.72
N GLN A 202 -21.28 -11.06 -1.84
CA GLN A 202 -20.59 -11.63 -3.00
C GLN A 202 -19.54 -10.65 -3.56
N ALA A 203 -19.91 -9.38 -3.72
CA ALA A 203 -19.03 -8.34 -4.23
C ALA A 203 -17.80 -8.11 -3.32
N ASP A 204 -18.02 -8.00 -2.01
CA ASP A 204 -16.97 -7.79 -1.02
C ASP A 204 -16.03 -9.00 -0.94
N CYS A 205 -16.57 -10.22 -0.95
CA CYS A 205 -15.76 -11.42 -0.98
C CYS A 205 -14.91 -11.51 -2.25
N ILE A 206 -15.45 -11.20 -3.43
CA ILE A 206 -14.67 -11.19 -4.68
C ILE A 206 -13.54 -10.15 -4.61
N LYS A 207 -13.81 -8.94 -4.11
CA LYS A 207 -12.78 -7.90 -3.90
C LYS A 207 -11.68 -8.38 -2.95
N GLN A 208 -12.05 -8.98 -1.82
CA GLN A 208 -11.10 -9.48 -0.83
C GLN A 208 -10.25 -10.63 -1.39
N ARG A 209 -10.86 -11.58 -2.10
CA ARG A 209 -10.15 -12.72 -2.71
C ARG A 209 -9.21 -12.29 -3.82
N TRP A 210 -9.62 -11.33 -4.65
CA TRP A 210 -8.74 -10.71 -5.62
C TRP A 210 -7.52 -10.06 -4.95
N ASN A 211 -7.73 -9.31 -3.85
CA ASN A 211 -6.63 -8.73 -3.09
C ASN A 211 -5.68 -9.80 -2.55
N ASP A 212 -6.19 -10.93 -2.05
CA ASP A 212 -5.37 -12.04 -1.57
C ASP A 212 -4.53 -12.66 -2.71
N ILE A 213 -5.14 -12.86 -3.89
CA ILE A 213 -4.46 -13.38 -5.10
C ILE A 213 -3.31 -12.45 -5.51
N VAL A 214 -3.56 -11.14 -5.59
CA VAL A 214 -2.54 -10.16 -5.95
C VAL A 214 -1.45 -10.08 -4.87
N ARG A 215 -1.84 -10.10 -3.58
CA ARG A 215 -0.91 -10.00 -2.44
C ARG A 215 0.08 -11.17 -2.38
N VAL A 216 -0.32 -12.38 -2.79
CA VAL A 216 0.59 -13.54 -2.87
C VAL A 216 1.53 -13.47 -4.09
N GLY A 217 1.26 -12.58 -5.05
CA GLY A 217 1.99 -12.53 -6.31
C GLY A 217 1.61 -13.71 -7.23
N CYS A 218 0.34 -14.13 -7.19
CA CYS A 218 -0.22 -15.00 -8.23
C CYS A 218 -0.30 -14.24 -9.56
N LEU A 219 -0.28 -14.96 -10.67
CA LEU A 219 -0.43 -14.44 -12.02
C LEU A 219 -1.78 -13.72 -12.23
N GLY A 220 -2.82 -14.19 -11.54
CA GLY A 220 -4.16 -13.64 -11.59
C GLY A 220 -5.19 -14.61 -11.03
N GLY A 221 -6.47 -14.29 -11.25
CA GLY A 221 -7.61 -15.13 -10.88
C GLY A 221 -8.72 -15.09 -11.92
N ILE A 222 -9.50 -16.16 -12.02
CA ILE A 222 -10.73 -16.22 -12.80
C ILE A 222 -11.91 -16.27 -11.83
N VAL A 223 -12.76 -15.24 -11.87
CA VAL A 223 -13.98 -15.21 -11.06
C VAL A 223 -14.94 -16.26 -11.61
N PHE A 224 -15.33 -17.19 -10.75
CA PHE A 224 -16.40 -18.14 -11.00
C PHE A 224 -17.71 -17.48 -10.52
N GLU A 225 -18.62 -17.08 -11.41
CA GLU A 225 -18.58 -17.21 -12.88
C GLU A 225 -19.31 -16.07 -13.60
N TRP A 226 -19.41 -16.11 -14.93
CA TRP A 226 -19.99 -15.00 -15.69
C TRP A 226 -21.50 -14.84 -15.48
N ASN A 227 -22.28 -15.88 -15.79
CA ASN A 227 -23.74 -15.88 -15.67
C ASN A 227 -24.18 -16.86 -14.58
N ASP A 228 -25.28 -16.58 -13.88
CA ASP A 228 -25.95 -17.60 -13.06
C ASP A 228 -26.32 -18.80 -13.94
N GLU A 229 -26.00 -20.00 -13.46
CA GLU A 229 -26.25 -21.25 -14.17
C GLU A 229 -27.70 -21.70 -13.99
N TRP A 230 -28.25 -22.33 -15.03
CA TRP A 230 -29.57 -22.98 -14.95
C TRP A 230 -29.49 -24.42 -14.44
N TRP A 231 -28.29 -24.99 -14.32
CA TRP A 231 -28.10 -26.38 -13.89
C TRP A 231 -26.69 -26.63 -13.35
N LYS A 232 -26.55 -27.37 -12.23
CA LYS A 232 -25.29 -28.00 -11.80
C LYS A 232 -25.59 -29.26 -10.96
N ASN A 233 -24.90 -30.37 -11.23
CA ASN A 233 -25.04 -31.71 -10.59
C ASN A 233 -26.33 -32.54 -10.83
N ASN A 234 -26.17 -33.78 -11.34
CA ASN A 234 -27.17 -34.86 -11.41
C ASN A 234 -28.60 -34.49 -11.85
N CYS A 235 -28.75 -34.31 -13.18
CA CYS A 235 -29.92 -34.62 -14.00
C CYS A 235 -31.20 -35.06 -13.26
N THR A 236 -32.02 -34.11 -12.85
CA THR A 236 -33.48 -34.30 -12.91
C THR A 236 -33.99 -33.48 -14.08
N GLY A 237 -34.87 -34.05 -14.92
CA GLY A 237 -35.26 -33.45 -16.20
C GLY A 237 -36.01 -32.11 -16.12
N ASP A 238 -36.16 -31.54 -14.91
CA ASP A 238 -36.98 -30.37 -14.62
C ASP A 238 -36.16 -29.05 -14.48
N ASP A 239 -34.83 -29.10 -14.31
CA ASP A 239 -33.98 -27.89 -14.14
C ASP A 239 -33.71 -27.11 -15.43
N LYS A 240 -34.01 -27.67 -16.60
CA LYS A 240 -33.71 -27.01 -17.88
C LYS A 240 -34.38 -25.64 -18.04
N ASN A 241 -35.44 -25.35 -17.27
CA ASN A 241 -36.26 -24.16 -17.46
C ASN A 241 -36.48 -23.33 -16.18
N SER A 242 -35.87 -23.63 -15.03
CA SER A 242 -36.07 -22.79 -13.83
C SER A 242 -34.91 -22.93 -12.88
N HIS A 243 -34.39 -21.80 -12.39
CA HIS A 243 -33.39 -21.84 -11.34
C HIS A 243 -33.91 -22.52 -10.08
N ASN A 244 -33.15 -23.46 -9.55
CA ASN A 244 -33.37 -24.04 -8.25
C ASN A 244 -32.90 -23.05 -7.17
N LEU A 245 -33.86 -22.37 -6.55
CA LEU A 245 -33.59 -21.41 -5.47
C LEU A 245 -32.84 -22.03 -4.26
N ASN A 246 -32.83 -23.36 -4.14
CA ASN A 246 -32.16 -24.10 -3.07
C ASN A 246 -30.80 -24.65 -3.47
N ASP A 247 -30.42 -24.60 -4.75
CA ASP A 247 -29.10 -25.03 -5.19
C ASP A 247 -28.15 -23.83 -5.17
N PRO A 248 -27.15 -23.77 -4.26
CA PRO A 248 -26.19 -22.70 -4.25
C PRO A 248 -25.31 -22.65 -5.50
N GLU A 249 -25.12 -23.77 -6.21
CA GLU A 249 -24.22 -23.84 -7.36
C GLU A 249 -24.71 -23.02 -8.56
N GLU A 250 -26.01 -22.79 -8.67
CA GLU A 250 -26.60 -22.01 -9.77
C GLU A 250 -26.38 -20.49 -9.67
N TRP A 251 -25.89 -19.99 -8.54
CA TRP A 251 -25.97 -18.56 -8.20
C TRP A 251 -24.61 -17.86 -8.02
N PHE A 252 -23.55 -18.39 -8.65
CA PHE A 252 -22.20 -17.81 -8.63
C PHE A 252 -22.00 -16.67 -9.62
N GLY A 253 -22.90 -16.51 -10.60
CA GLY A 253 -22.78 -15.55 -11.67
C GLY A 253 -22.61 -14.12 -11.17
N VAL A 254 -21.75 -13.36 -11.82
CA VAL A 254 -21.67 -11.89 -11.67
C VAL A 254 -22.75 -11.17 -12.48
N ILE A 255 -23.35 -11.89 -13.43
CA ILE A 255 -24.56 -11.53 -14.17
C ILE A 255 -25.69 -12.47 -13.74
N ALA A 256 -26.78 -11.89 -13.24
CA ALA A 256 -27.99 -12.63 -12.93
C ALA A 256 -28.77 -12.95 -14.20
N VAL A 257 -29.25 -14.19 -14.30
CA VAL A 257 -30.19 -14.61 -15.33
C VAL A 257 -31.61 -14.58 -14.76
N ASN A 258 -32.47 -13.75 -15.35
CA ASN A 258 -33.85 -13.55 -14.93
C ASN A 258 -34.81 -14.16 -15.96
N GLY A 259 -35.56 -15.17 -15.58
CA GLY A 259 -36.58 -15.81 -16.39
C GLY A 259 -36.80 -17.25 -15.95
N THR A 260 -37.70 -17.96 -16.63
CA THR A 260 -37.86 -19.44 -16.51
C THR A 260 -37.93 -20.07 -17.91
N ASP A 261 -37.36 -19.40 -18.90
CA ASP A 261 -37.37 -19.84 -20.28
C ASP A 261 -35.98 -19.57 -20.87
N PRO A 262 -35.19 -20.62 -21.19
CA PRO A 262 -33.90 -20.48 -21.86
C PRO A 262 -34.02 -19.76 -23.21
N ASP A 263 -35.21 -19.72 -23.81
CA ASP A 263 -35.56 -18.99 -25.02
C ASP A 263 -36.00 -17.54 -24.79
N ASN A 264 -36.28 -17.15 -23.55
CA ASN A 264 -36.80 -15.83 -23.20
C ASN A 264 -36.40 -15.42 -21.76
N TYR A 265 -35.13 -15.09 -21.58
CA TYR A 265 -34.56 -14.57 -20.33
C TYR A 265 -34.04 -13.14 -20.50
N THR A 266 -33.81 -12.46 -19.37
CA THR A 266 -33.15 -11.16 -19.30
C THR A 266 -31.89 -11.26 -18.44
N LEU A 267 -30.87 -10.48 -18.76
CA LEU A 267 -29.63 -10.43 -18.00
C LEU A 267 -29.58 -9.16 -17.16
N ARG A 268 -29.06 -9.25 -15.93
CA ARG A 268 -28.82 -8.10 -15.06
C ARG A 268 -27.44 -8.20 -14.41
N LYS A 269 -26.63 -7.16 -14.52
CA LYS A 269 -25.37 -6.99 -13.77
C LYS A 269 -25.64 -7.01 -12.26
N LYS A 270 -25.02 -7.92 -11.51
CA LYS A 270 -25.07 -7.94 -10.04
C LYS A 270 -24.10 -6.92 -9.44
N GLN A 271 -24.16 -6.69 -8.13
CA GLN A 271 -23.17 -5.85 -7.43
C GLN A 271 -21.72 -6.34 -7.66
N ALA A 272 -21.50 -7.65 -7.74
CA ALA A 272 -20.21 -8.24 -8.07
C ALA A 272 -19.63 -7.75 -9.41
N TYR A 273 -20.46 -7.51 -10.43
CA TYR A 273 -20.01 -6.94 -11.71
C TYR A 273 -19.40 -5.54 -11.53
N TYR A 274 -20.06 -4.69 -10.75
CA TYR A 274 -19.58 -3.33 -10.49
C TYR A 274 -18.34 -3.33 -9.62
N ALA A 275 -18.27 -4.23 -8.64
CA ALA A 275 -17.07 -4.44 -7.83
C ALA A 275 -15.86 -4.90 -8.66
N ILE A 276 -16.07 -5.78 -9.65
CA ILE A 276 -15.02 -6.16 -10.60
C ILE A 276 -14.63 -4.97 -11.48
N LYS A 277 -15.60 -4.26 -12.03
CA LYS A 277 -15.35 -3.07 -12.87
C LYS A 277 -14.53 -2.02 -12.14
N GLU A 278 -14.90 -1.71 -10.91
CA GLU A 278 -14.17 -0.85 -9.98
C GLU A 278 -12.76 -1.40 -9.77
N ARG A 279 -12.64 -2.63 -9.27
CA ARG A 279 -11.37 -3.20 -8.82
C ARG A 279 -10.36 -3.44 -9.93
N PHE A 280 -10.81 -3.91 -11.09
CA PHE A 280 -9.94 -4.20 -12.24
C PHE A 280 -9.66 -2.94 -13.07
N GLY A 281 -10.43 -1.87 -12.85
CA GLY A 281 -10.14 -0.52 -13.34
C GLY A 281 -9.22 0.29 -12.42
N GLU A 282 -8.89 -0.22 -11.22
CA GLU A 282 -7.92 0.41 -10.33
C GLU A 282 -6.49 0.11 -10.77
N GLU A 283 -5.78 1.13 -11.24
CA GLU A 283 -4.31 1.12 -11.20
C GLU A 283 -3.86 1.20 -9.73
N TYR A 284 -2.96 0.31 -9.32
CA TYR A 284 -2.31 0.41 -8.01
C TYR A 284 -1.39 1.62 -8.00
N PRO A 285 -1.45 2.51 -6.98
CA PRO A 285 -0.62 3.69 -6.95
C PRO A 285 0.86 3.30 -6.91
N THR A 286 1.58 3.71 -7.93
CA THR A 286 3.03 3.68 -7.97
C THR A 286 3.59 4.90 -7.22
N LYS A 287 4.89 4.87 -6.92
CA LYS A 287 5.60 6.04 -6.37
C LYS A 287 5.43 7.29 -7.27
N ALA A 288 5.25 7.12 -8.58
CA ALA A 288 4.98 8.21 -9.52
C ALA A 288 3.55 8.77 -9.38
N ASP A 289 2.56 7.92 -9.11
CA ASP A 289 1.16 8.33 -8.91
C ASP A 289 0.95 9.11 -7.60
N LEU A 290 1.88 8.98 -6.67
CA LEU A 290 1.96 9.75 -5.42
C LEU A 290 2.86 10.99 -5.53
N THR A 291 3.57 11.19 -6.66
CA THR A 291 4.58 12.25 -6.81
C THR A 291 4.51 13.07 -8.10
N SER A 292 3.56 12.80 -9.00
CA SER A 292 3.43 13.52 -10.28
C SER A 292 2.13 14.35 -10.35
N PRO A 293 2.16 15.62 -9.90
CA PRO A 293 1.01 16.52 -9.87
C PRO A 293 0.71 17.18 -11.24
N VAL A 294 1.07 16.60 -12.37
CA VAL A 294 0.99 17.28 -13.68
C VAL A 294 -0.07 16.61 -14.55
N ILE A 295 -1.13 17.36 -14.91
CA ILE A 295 -2.10 16.92 -15.93
C ILE A 295 -1.41 16.97 -17.30
N ASP A 296 -0.73 18.07 -17.62
CA ASP A 296 0.05 18.21 -18.84
C ASP A 296 0.98 19.42 -18.78
N ASP A 297 2.27 19.24 -19.13
CA ASP A 297 3.25 20.33 -19.31
C ASP A 297 3.63 20.55 -20.78
N PHE A 298 3.10 19.72 -21.70
CA PHE A 298 3.29 19.78 -23.14
C PHE A 298 4.75 19.59 -23.64
N GLU A 299 5.69 19.23 -22.77
CA GLU A 299 7.12 19.17 -23.12
C GLU A 299 7.53 17.89 -23.85
N ASP A 300 6.66 16.88 -23.89
CA ASP A 300 6.80 15.69 -24.75
C ASP A 300 6.49 16.00 -26.23
N ALA A 301 5.98 17.20 -26.50
CA ALA A 301 5.53 17.66 -27.81
C ALA A 301 4.45 16.77 -28.46
N ASP A 302 3.64 16.11 -27.63
CA ASP A 302 2.49 15.31 -28.07
C ASP A 302 1.17 15.96 -27.60
N MET A 303 0.14 15.86 -28.44
CA MET A 303 -1.22 16.32 -28.13
C MET A 303 -2.25 15.22 -28.37
N SER A 304 -1.83 13.97 -28.60
CA SER A 304 -2.73 12.84 -28.87
C SER A 304 -3.73 12.57 -27.76
N ASP A 305 -3.38 12.96 -26.53
CA ASP A 305 -4.20 12.77 -25.33
C ASP A 305 -5.31 13.82 -25.19
N TRP A 306 -5.30 14.87 -26.03
CA TRP A 306 -6.30 15.92 -26.04
C TRP A 306 -7.26 15.78 -27.21
N PHE A 307 -8.55 15.77 -26.89
CA PHE A 307 -9.64 15.65 -27.85
C PHE A 307 -10.32 17.01 -28.03
N ALA A 308 -10.51 17.42 -29.29
CA ALA A 308 -11.21 18.65 -29.65
C ALA A 308 -12.66 18.36 -30.04
N ILE A 309 -13.62 19.06 -29.44
CA ILE A 309 -14.98 19.17 -29.96
C ILE A 309 -15.26 20.65 -30.17
N SER A 310 -15.49 21.04 -31.42
CA SER A 310 -15.64 22.44 -31.75
C SER A 310 -16.50 22.70 -32.97
N THR A 311 -16.99 23.92 -33.08
CA THR A 311 -17.57 24.46 -34.32
C THR A 311 -16.48 24.65 -35.39
N PRO A 312 -16.81 24.72 -36.70
CA PRO A 312 -15.83 24.63 -37.79
C PRO A 312 -14.65 25.61 -37.79
N ASN A 313 -14.69 26.66 -36.96
CA ASN A 313 -13.71 27.74 -36.92
C ASN A 313 -12.88 27.75 -35.63
N ALA A 314 -12.72 26.60 -34.98
CA ALA A 314 -11.82 26.44 -33.86
C ALA A 314 -10.87 25.25 -34.07
N SER A 315 -9.67 25.36 -33.50
CA SER A 315 -8.60 24.37 -33.66
C SER A 315 -7.71 24.32 -32.43
N ILE A 316 -7.22 23.12 -32.12
CA ILE A 316 -6.16 22.88 -31.14
C ILE A 316 -4.90 22.54 -31.91
N SER A 317 -3.78 23.05 -31.46
CA SER A 317 -2.47 22.64 -31.95
C SER A 317 -1.42 22.83 -30.87
N LEU A 318 -0.32 22.12 -30.95
CA LEU A 318 0.86 22.42 -30.17
C LEU A 318 1.52 23.70 -30.71
N SER A 319 1.95 24.59 -29.84
CA SER A 319 2.75 25.77 -30.20
C SER A 319 4.17 25.62 -29.67
N SER A 320 5.17 25.90 -30.51
CA SER A 320 6.58 25.92 -30.12
C SER A 320 7.13 27.35 -30.13
N SER A 321 7.98 27.68 -29.15
CA SER A 321 8.76 28.93 -29.03
C SER A 321 7.96 30.24 -28.88
N ASN A 322 8.51 31.19 -28.09
CA ASN A 322 7.98 32.50 -27.67
C ASN A 322 6.54 32.56 -27.09
N ASN A 323 5.75 31.49 -27.22
CA ASN A 323 4.37 31.39 -26.79
C ASN A 323 4.15 30.24 -25.78
N SER A 324 5.20 29.80 -25.09
CA SER A 324 5.15 28.98 -23.87
C SER A 324 5.48 29.84 -22.64
N LYS A 325 5.08 29.40 -21.46
CA LYS A 325 5.37 30.04 -20.17
C LYS A 325 6.44 29.27 -19.40
N VAL A 326 6.32 27.95 -19.36
CA VAL A 326 7.25 26.99 -18.76
C VAL A 326 7.69 26.06 -19.88
N GLY A 327 8.99 25.77 -19.98
CA GLY A 327 9.48 24.93 -21.08
C GLY A 327 9.37 25.55 -22.48
N ASN A 328 9.32 24.71 -23.50
CA ASN A 328 9.43 25.06 -24.92
C ASN A 328 8.09 25.00 -25.68
N TYR A 329 7.09 24.34 -25.11
CA TYR A 329 5.82 24.04 -25.75
C TYR A 329 4.64 24.50 -24.90
N SER A 330 3.47 24.60 -25.52
CA SER A 330 2.21 24.93 -24.86
C SER A 330 1.06 24.53 -25.78
N MET A 331 -0.12 24.26 -25.22
CA MET A 331 -1.32 24.10 -26.02
C MET A 331 -1.80 25.44 -26.57
N LYS A 332 -2.07 25.49 -27.87
CA LYS A 332 -2.71 26.63 -28.55
C LYS A 332 -4.15 26.29 -28.88
N ILE A 333 -5.09 27.12 -28.39
CA ILE A 333 -6.52 27.03 -28.70
C ILE A 333 -6.90 28.27 -29.52
N ALA A 334 -7.13 28.08 -30.82
CA ALA A 334 -7.61 29.13 -31.71
C ALA A 334 -9.12 28.99 -31.93
N TYR A 335 -9.87 30.08 -31.87
CA TYR A 335 -11.33 30.06 -31.94
C TYR A 335 -11.90 31.32 -32.61
N ASN A 336 -13.12 31.19 -33.15
CA ASN A 336 -13.86 32.28 -33.79
C ASN A 336 -15.35 32.27 -33.35
N ILE A 337 -15.69 33.17 -32.43
CA ILE A 337 -17.06 33.39 -31.94
C ILE A 337 -17.68 34.52 -32.78
N ASN A 338 -18.86 34.29 -33.36
CA ASN A 338 -19.60 35.27 -34.17
C ASN A 338 -20.97 35.60 -33.53
N GLU A 339 -21.54 36.75 -33.91
CA GLU A 339 -22.74 37.32 -33.27
C GLU A 339 -24.05 36.57 -33.59
N TYR A 340 -24.07 35.78 -34.67
CA TYR A 340 -25.27 35.14 -35.21
C TYR A 340 -25.43 33.66 -34.87
N ASP A 341 -24.32 32.96 -34.56
CA ASP A 341 -24.31 31.55 -34.14
C ASP A 341 -23.45 31.48 -32.87
N LYS A 342 -23.99 30.95 -31.76
CA LYS A 342 -23.21 30.76 -30.53
C LYS A 342 -22.16 29.66 -30.75
N ASN A 343 -21.02 30.03 -31.32
CA ASN A 343 -19.91 29.10 -31.54
C ASN A 343 -19.19 28.85 -30.22
N TRP A 344 -18.89 27.58 -29.96
CA TRP A 344 -18.10 27.13 -28.82
C TRP A 344 -16.95 26.25 -29.32
N CYS A 345 -15.91 26.17 -28.50
CA CYS A 345 -14.81 25.24 -28.67
C CYS A 345 -14.51 24.64 -27.30
N LEU A 346 -14.37 23.32 -27.25
CA LEU A 346 -14.03 22.56 -26.08
C LEU A 346 -12.89 21.61 -26.42
N VAL A 347 -11.97 21.50 -25.46
CA VAL A 347 -10.85 20.57 -25.49
C VAL A 347 -10.87 19.80 -24.18
N TYR A 348 -10.60 18.50 -24.23
CA TYR A 348 -10.58 17.69 -23.02
C TYR A 348 -9.52 16.60 -23.08
N ARG A 349 -9.07 16.21 -21.89
CA ARG A 349 -8.19 15.07 -21.66
C ARG A 349 -8.84 14.12 -20.65
N GLN A 350 -8.71 12.82 -20.88
CA GLN A 350 -9.12 11.82 -19.89
C GLN A 350 -8.09 11.78 -18.75
N VAL A 351 -8.57 11.69 -17.51
CA VAL A 351 -7.73 11.61 -16.31
C VAL A 351 -8.06 10.34 -15.53
N ASN A 352 -7.04 9.55 -15.18
CA ASN A 352 -7.25 8.21 -14.63
C ASN A 352 -7.63 8.24 -13.13
N ARG A 353 -7.13 9.24 -12.37
CA ARG A 353 -7.38 9.33 -10.92
C ARG A 353 -7.20 10.76 -10.37
N TRP A 354 -8.20 11.28 -9.65
CA TRP A 354 -8.23 12.63 -9.04
C TRP A 354 -8.38 12.55 -7.50
N VAL A 355 -7.87 11.51 -6.85
CA VAL A 355 -8.35 11.17 -5.49
C VAL A 355 -7.87 12.14 -4.40
N ASN A 356 -6.80 12.94 -4.63
CA ASN A 356 -6.11 13.65 -3.54
C ASN A 356 -5.85 15.14 -3.76
N TYR A 357 -6.37 15.78 -4.80
CA TYR A 357 -5.99 17.16 -5.13
C TYR A 357 -7.10 18.18 -4.81
N ASP A 358 -6.69 19.34 -4.31
CA ASP A 358 -7.58 20.41 -3.81
C ASP A 358 -7.49 21.70 -4.61
N ASN A 359 -6.52 21.79 -5.53
CA ASN A 359 -6.35 22.92 -6.42
C ASN A 359 -5.97 22.46 -7.82
N VAL A 360 -6.52 23.12 -8.82
CA VAL A 360 -6.04 23.08 -10.22
C VAL A 360 -5.25 24.35 -10.47
N SER A 361 -4.04 24.22 -11.01
CA SER A 361 -3.22 25.33 -11.47
C SER A 361 -2.95 25.21 -12.97
N LEU A 362 -2.96 26.34 -13.67
CA LEU A 362 -2.59 26.41 -15.08
C LEU A 362 -2.20 27.84 -15.47
N TRP A 363 -1.29 27.98 -16.42
CA TRP A 363 -1.01 29.26 -17.06
C TRP A 363 -1.91 29.45 -18.27
N VAL A 364 -2.50 30.64 -18.39
CA VAL A 364 -3.33 31.01 -19.54
C VAL A 364 -2.87 32.35 -20.12
N TYR A 365 -2.53 32.36 -21.40
CA TYR A 365 -2.27 33.58 -22.16
C TYR A 365 -3.60 34.18 -22.61
N GLY A 366 -4.03 35.23 -21.92
CA GLY A 366 -5.28 35.91 -22.21
C GLY A 366 -5.18 36.80 -23.45
N ASP A 367 -6.31 36.94 -24.14
CA ASP A 367 -6.47 37.76 -25.35
C ASP A 367 -7.32 39.02 -25.13
N ASN A 368 -7.79 39.25 -23.90
CA ASN A 368 -8.68 40.34 -23.51
C ASN A 368 -9.98 40.41 -24.34
N SER A 369 -10.48 39.26 -24.80
CA SER A 369 -11.71 39.16 -25.60
C SER A 369 -12.99 39.44 -24.81
N GLY A 370 -12.95 39.30 -23.48
CA GLY A 370 -14.14 39.34 -22.63
C GLY A 370 -15.05 38.10 -22.77
N ASN A 371 -14.58 37.04 -23.43
CA ASN A 371 -15.24 35.72 -23.40
C ASN A 371 -14.87 34.97 -22.12
N THR A 372 -15.56 33.86 -21.87
CA THR A 372 -15.39 33.00 -20.70
C THR A 372 -14.52 31.80 -21.06
N LEU A 373 -13.56 31.48 -20.20
CA LEU A 373 -12.89 30.19 -20.17
C LEU A 373 -13.58 29.33 -19.12
N GLU A 374 -14.33 28.31 -19.53
CA GLU A 374 -14.90 27.30 -18.65
C GLU A 374 -13.89 26.18 -18.44
N ILE A 375 -13.53 25.93 -17.19
CA ILE A 375 -12.69 24.82 -16.75
C ILE A 375 -13.63 23.83 -16.07
N LYS A 376 -13.69 22.59 -16.56
CA LYS A 376 -14.64 21.59 -16.06
C LYS A 376 -13.93 20.33 -15.57
N LEU A 377 -14.44 19.81 -14.44
CA LEU A 377 -14.12 18.51 -13.88
C LEU A 377 -15.38 17.64 -14.03
N GLU A 378 -15.24 16.52 -14.70
CA GLU A 378 -16.38 15.73 -15.15
C GLU A 378 -16.21 14.25 -14.79
N GLU A 379 -17.30 13.66 -14.31
CA GLU A 379 -17.40 12.22 -14.08
C GLU A 379 -17.61 11.46 -15.40
N ASP A 380 -17.34 10.15 -15.41
CA ASP A 380 -17.54 9.35 -16.62
C ASP A 380 -19.00 9.42 -17.09
N TYR A 381 -19.20 9.44 -18.41
CA TYR A 381 -20.49 9.68 -19.09
C TYR A 381 -21.13 11.07 -18.88
N GLY A 382 -20.45 12.00 -18.20
CA GLY A 382 -20.91 13.38 -18.06
C GLY A 382 -22.18 13.54 -17.22
N GLU A 383 -22.44 12.57 -16.33
CA GLU A 383 -23.56 12.57 -15.38
C GLU A 383 -23.44 13.76 -14.42
N GLU A 384 -22.24 14.06 -13.93
CA GLU A 384 -22.00 15.23 -13.09
C GLU A 384 -20.81 16.07 -13.59
N ARG A 385 -20.96 17.39 -13.51
CA ARG A 385 -19.98 18.35 -14.01
C ARG A 385 -19.86 19.51 -13.05
N TRP A 386 -18.62 19.86 -12.78
CA TRP A 386 -18.24 20.94 -11.90
C TRP A 386 -17.47 21.96 -12.71
N VAL A 387 -17.91 23.22 -12.72
CA VAL A 387 -17.39 24.26 -13.59
C VAL A 387 -16.83 25.45 -12.81
N TYR A 388 -15.66 25.93 -13.23
CA TYR A 388 -15.10 27.21 -12.86
C TYR A 388 -14.95 28.06 -14.13
N ALA A 389 -15.53 29.26 -14.17
CA ALA A 389 -15.75 30.00 -15.42
C ALA A 389 -15.26 31.46 -15.37
N PRO A 390 -13.94 31.73 -15.37
CA PRO A 390 -13.39 33.09 -15.40
C PRO A 390 -13.61 33.80 -16.75
N ILE A 391 -13.84 35.11 -16.68
CA ILE A 391 -13.90 36.01 -17.86
C ILE A 391 -12.48 36.43 -18.26
N ILE A 392 -12.11 36.24 -19.53
CA ILE A 392 -10.80 36.58 -20.11
C ILE A 392 -10.72 38.09 -20.42
N ASN A 393 -10.49 38.89 -19.38
CA ASN A 393 -10.32 40.35 -19.44
C ASN A 393 -8.86 40.80 -19.23
N TRP A 394 -7.90 39.94 -19.55
CA TRP A 394 -6.48 40.22 -19.45
C TRP A 394 -5.75 39.88 -20.76
N SER A 395 -4.61 40.54 -20.99
CA SER A 395 -3.69 40.21 -22.07
C SER A 395 -2.39 39.64 -21.49
N GLY A 396 -1.85 38.60 -22.13
CA GLY A 396 -0.60 37.96 -21.68
C GLY A 396 -0.82 36.82 -20.68
N TRP A 397 0.28 36.23 -20.19
CA TRP A 397 0.26 35.11 -19.27
C TRP A 397 -0.28 35.47 -17.88
N LYS A 398 -1.24 34.70 -17.40
CA LYS A 398 -1.77 34.74 -16.03
C LYS A 398 -1.83 33.33 -15.49
N LYS A 399 -1.33 33.12 -14.27
CA LYS A 399 -1.52 31.87 -13.53
C LYS A 399 -2.92 31.87 -12.94
N LEU A 400 -3.68 30.82 -13.19
CA LEU A 400 -4.93 30.53 -12.50
C LEU A 400 -4.63 29.48 -11.45
N GLU A 401 -4.93 29.76 -10.20
CA GLU A 401 -4.87 28.81 -9.08
C GLU A 401 -6.28 28.69 -8.54
N ILE A 402 -6.88 27.52 -8.75
CA ILE A 402 -8.33 27.32 -8.65
C ILE A 402 -8.57 26.22 -7.61
N PRO A 403 -9.00 26.58 -6.39
CA PRO A 403 -9.45 25.61 -5.41
C PRO A 403 -10.62 24.80 -5.96
N ILE A 404 -10.66 23.49 -5.69
CA ILE A 404 -11.79 22.62 -6.08
C ILE A 404 -13.11 23.15 -5.52
N SER A 405 -13.08 23.75 -4.32
CA SER A 405 -14.22 24.43 -3.69
C SER A 405 -14.76 25.65 -4.48
N SER A 406 -14.00 26.17 -5.45
CA SER A 406 -14.45 27.25 -6.33
C SER A 406 -15.25 26.76 -7.53
N PHE A 407 -15.29 25.45 -7.77
CA PHE A 407 -16.11 24.88 -8.83
C PHE A 407 -17.56 24.76 -8.37
N SER A 408 -18.49 25.17 -9.22
CA SER A 408 -19.93 25.03 -8.98
C SER A 408 -20.51 23.88 -9.80
N ALA A 409 -21.44 23.15 -9.21
CA ALA A 409 -22.28 22.18 -9.91
C ALA A 409 -22.97 22.82 -11.12
N GLU A 410 -22.79 22.24 -12.31
CA GLU A 410 -23.66 22.48 -13.47
C GLU A 410 -25.01 21.75 -13.23
N GLU A 411 -26.08 22.10 -13.96
CA GLU A 411 -27.50 21.74 -13.67
C GLU A 411 -27.83 20.24 -13.46
N ILE A 412 -26.87 19.32 -13.66
CA ILE A 412 -27.03 17.86 -13.62
C ILE A 412 -26.38 17.23 -12.37
N ALA A 413 -25.59 17.96 -11.57
CA ALA A 413 -24.87 17.39 -10.42
C ALA A 413 -25.73 17.21 -9.15
N ASN A 414 -25.43 16.20 -8.34
CA ASN A 414 -26.18 15.84 -7.12
C ASN A 414 -25.89 16.77 -5.91
N GLY A 415 -24.94 17.70 -6.06
CA GLY A 415 -24.53 18.66 -5.03
C GLY A 415 -23.37 18.22 -4.14
N ILE A 416 -22.84 17.02 -4.31
CA ILE A 416 -21.69 16.47 -3.57
C ILE A 416 -20.52 16.27 -4.54
N PHE A 417 -19.42 17.01 -4.34
CA PHE A 417 -18.22 16.86 -5.15
C PHE A 417 -17.45 15.60 -4.73
N ASP A 418 -17.47 14.55 -5.54
CA ASP A 418 -16.71 13.32 -5.31
C ASP A 418 -15.44 13.27 -6.17
N LYS A 419 -14.31 13.62 -5.53
CA LYS A 419 -12.99 13.62 -6.17
C LYS A 419 -12.62 12.27 -6.78
N SER A 420 -13.09 11.16 -6.23
CA SER A 420 -12.73 9.81 -6.71
C SER A 420 -13.34 9.47 -8.07
N LYS A 421 -14.40 10.19 -8.48
CA LYS A 421 -15.17 9.92 -9.69
C LYS A 421 -14.79 10.78 -10.89
N ILE A 422 -13.91 11.77 -10.72
CA ILE A 422 -13.48 12.62 -11.84
C ILE A 422 -12.67 11.79 -12.85
N LYS A 423 -13.11 11.80 -14.10
CA LYS A 423 -12.50 11.06 -15.23
C LYS A 423 -12.13 11.94 -16.41
N ARG A 424 -12.54 13.21 -16.43
CA ARG A 424 -12.24 14.14 -17.53
C ARG A 424 -11.96 15.55 -17.04
N PHE A 425 -10.89 16.13 -17.58
CA PHE A 425 -10.53 17.55 -17.43
C PHE A 425 -10.76 18.28 -18.74
N THR A 426 -11.52 19.37 -18.70
CA THR A 426 -12.03 20.05 -19.88
C THR A 426 -11.76 21.55 -19.81
N LEU A 427 -11.34 22.13 -20.92
CA LEU A 427 -11.28 23.57 -21.13
C LEU A 427 -12.22 23.94 -22.29
N ALA A 428 -13.12 24.88 -22.07
CA ALA A 428 -14.05 25.35 -23.09
C ALA A 428 -14.07 26.88 -23.15
N ILE A 429 -14.19 27.42 -24.36
CA ILE A 429 -14.39 28.86 -24.58
C ILE A 429 -15.85 29.09 -24.95
N SER A 430 -16.52 29.94 -24.18
CA SER A 430 -17.91 30.33 -24.38
C SER A 430 -18.06 31.85 -24.25
N GLY A 431 -19.01 32.45 -24.96
CA GLY A 431 -19.21 33.90 -24.89
C GLY A 431 -20.10 34.45 -25.99
N ALA A 432 -20.43 35.74 -25.87
CA ALA A 432 -21.25 36.48 -26.83
C ALA A 432 -20.49 37.62 -27.52
N ASN A 433 -19.20 37.82 -27.19
CA ASN A 433 -18.40 38.87 -27.81
C ASN A 433 -17.75 38.32 -29.09
N PRO A 434 -18.09 38.85 -30.27
CA PRO A 434 -17.49 38.39 -31.50
C PRO A 434 -15.98 38.59 -31.46
N SER A 435 -15.24 37.52 -31.67
CA SER A 435 -13.78 37.54 -31.61
C SER A 435 -13.22 36.41 -32.44
N ASN A 436 -12.16 36.72 -33.17
CA ASN A 436 -11.30 35.75 -33.83
C ASN A 436 -9.95 35.82 -33.13
N SER A 437 -9.64 34.82 -32.32
CA SER A 437 -8.56 34.93 -31.36
C SER A 437 -7.88 33.59 -31.06
N THR A 438 -6.86 33.66 -30.23
CA THR A 438 -6.08 32.51 -29.78
C THR A 438 -5.68 32.73 -28.33
N ILE A 439 -5.89 31.71 -27.50
CA ILE A 439 -5.27 31.61 -26.18
C ILE A 439 -4.24 30.47 -26.18
N TYR A 440 -3.32 30.56 -25.22
CA TYR A 440 -2.34 29.52 -24.95
C TYR A 440 -2.53 29.02 -23.52
N VAL A 441 -2.40 27.73 -23.31
CA VAL A 441 -2.50 27.07 -22.01
C VAL A 441 -1.25 26.26 -21.79
N ASP A 442 -0.69 26.35 -20.58
CA ASP A 442 0.60 25.75 -20.26
C ASP A 442 0.66 25.32 -18.78
N ASP A 443 1.48 24.31 -18.49
CA ASP A 443 1.80 23.77 -17.16
C ASP A 443 0.55 23.57 -16.27
N ILE A 444 -0.30 22.62 -16.69
CA ILE A 444 -1.53 22.27 -15.99
C ILE A 444 -1.18 21.30 -14.86
N THR A 445 -1.27 21.77 -13.62
CA THR A 445 -0.88 21.01 -12.43
C THR A 445 -2.00 20.89 -11.40
N LEU A 446 -1.88 19.88 -10.56
CA LEU A 446 -2.76 19.55 -9.45
C LEU A 446 -2.00 19.76 -8.15
N ASN A 447 -2.42 20.74 -7.37
CA ASN A 447 -1.78 21.01 -6.09
C ASN A 447 -2.66 20.47 -4.94
N LEU A 448 -2.02 19.86 -3.96
CA LEU A 448 -2.59 19.77 -2.63
C LEU A 448 -2.78 21.22 -2.15
N SER A 449 -3.96 21.56 -1.61
CA SER A 449 -3.99 22.67 -0.65
C SER A 449 -3.08 22.26 0.52
N ASP A 450 -2.59 23.22 1.29
CA ASP A 450 -1.97 22.92 2.59
C ASP A 450 -2.90 21.95 3.34
N MET A 451 -2.54 20.67 3.32
CA MET A 451 -3.20 19.63 4.08
C MET A 451 -2.96 20.04 5.53
N SER A 452 -4.00 19.99 6.36
CA SER A 452 -3.76 20.25 7.78
C SER A 452 -2.70 19.25 8.26
N ASP A 453 -1.82 19.66 9.17
CA ASP A 453 -0.83 18.74 9.75
C ASP A 453 -1.52 17.47 10.27
N ASP A 454 -2.75 17.59 10.77
CA ASP A 454 -3.58 16.47 11.25
C ASP A 454 -3.96 15.49 10.13
N ASP A 455 -4.41 15.97 8.97
CA ASP A 455 -4.78 15.12 7.83
C ASP A 455 -3.53 14.45 7.21
N PHE A 456 -2.40 15.16 7.18
CA PHE A 456 -1.12 14.62 6.71
C PHE A 456 -0.61 13.54 7.65
N LEU A 457 -0.67 13.79 8.95
CA LEU A 457 -0.34 12.80 9.96
C LEU A 457 -1.26 11.59 9.86
N ASP A 458 -2.57 11.76 9.69
CA ASP A 458 -3.51 10.62 9.54
C ASP A 458 -3.16 9.77 8.31
N MET A 459 -2.89 10.39 7.17
CA MET A 459 -2.44 9.71 5.95
C MET A 459 -1.13 8.93 6.17
N VAL A 460 -0.12 9.56 6.76
CA VAL A 460 1.20 8.94 7.00
C VAL A 460 1.07 7.79 8.00
N GLU A 461 0.31 7.98 9.08
CA GLU A 461 0.07 6.95 10.09
C GLU A 461 -0.68 5.76 9.48
N HIS A 462 -1.72 5.99 8.67
CA HIS A 462 -2.49 4.90 8.04
C HIS A 462 -1.64 4.15 6.99
N ALA A 463 -0.87 4.87 6.17
CA ALA A 463 0.05 4.25 5.23
C ALA A 463 1.13 3.42 5.95
N THR A 464 1.61 3.89 7.09
CA THR A 464 2.58 3.16 7.93
C THR A 464 1.94 1.93 8.57
N PHE A 465 0.71 2.05 9.08
CA PHE A 465 -0.06 0.93 9.62
C PHE A 465 -0.20 -0.21 8.60
N ASN A 466 -0.42 0.12 7.33
CA ASN A 466 -0.57 -0.87 6.27
C ASN A 466 0.64 -1.80 6.12
N TYR A 467 1.85 -1.36 6.49
CA TYR A 467 3.00 -2.27 6.56
C TYR A 467 2.78 -3.37 7.59
N PHE A 468 2.44 -3.02 8.83
CA PHE A 468 2.20 -3.99 9.91
C PHE A 468 0.99 -4.88 9.63
N TRP A 469 -0.01 -4.37 8.92
CA TRP A 469 -1.19 -5.14 8.55
C TRP A 469 -0.91 -6.12 7.40
N ASN A 470 -0.22 -5.66 6.35
CA ASN A 470 -0.05 -6.39 5.08
C ASN A 470 1.21 -7.23 5.00
N GLU A 471 2.28 -6.90 5.74
CA GLU A 471 3.50 -7.71 5.80
C GLU A 471 3.48 -8.74 6.95
N ALA A 472 2.34 -8.85 7.64
CA ALA A 472 2.09 -9.90 8.61
C ALA A 472 1.68 -11.22 7.94
N ASN A 473 2.23 -12.32 8.43
CA ASN A 473 1.67 -13.64 8.19
C ASN A 473 0.36 -13.77 8.98
N GLN A 474 -0.75 -13.96 8.24
CA GLN A 474 -2.09 -13.95 8.79
C GLN A 474 -2.40 -15.14 9.69
N SER A 475 -1.72 -16.28 9.50
CA SER A 475 -2.00 -17.49 10.29
C SER A 475 -1.34 -17.51 11.67
N ASN A 476 -0.29 -16.71 11.87
CA ASN A 476 0.50 -16.71 13.11
C ASN A 476 0.86 -15.29 13.62
N GLY A 477 0.45 -14.23 12.92
CA GLY A 477 0.68 -12.85 13.33
C GLY A 477 2.12 -12.35 13.25
N LEU A 478 3.07 -13.17 12.78
CA LEU A 478 4.47 -12.76 12.63
C LEU A 478 4.62 -11.68 11.55
N ILE A 479 5.44 -10.66 11.80
CA ILE A 479 5.61 -9.50 10.91
C ILE A 479 7.03 -9.47 10.36
N ARG A 480 7.15 -9.32 9.03
CA ARG A 480 8.46 -9.22 8.38
C ARG A 480 9.30 -8.06 8.94
N ASP A 481 10.61 -8.21 8.88
CA ASP A 481 11.61 -7.16 9.18
C ASP A 481 11.62 -6.02 8.14
N ARG A 482 11.32 -6.36 6.87
CA ARG A 482 11.24 -5.44 5.73
C ARG A 482 10.29 -5.98 4.66
N SER A 483 9.84 -5.14 3.73
CA SER A 483 8.86 -5.49 2.70
C SER A 483 9.40 -6.37 1.55
N THR A 484 10.64 -6.86 1.64
CA THR A 484 11.16 -7.79 0.62
C THR A 484 10.60 -9.19 0.85
N PRO A 485 10.25 -9.94 -0.22
CA PRO A 485 9.58 -11.24 -0.08
C PRO A 485 10.35 -12.29 0.74
N ASP A 486 11.69 -12.19 0.75
CA ASP A 486 12.63 -13.06 1.44
C ASP A 486 12.90 -12.67 2.90
N SER A 487 12.28 -11.59 3.38
CA SER A 487 12.49 -11.09 4.73
C SER A 487 11.94 -12.07 5.78
N PRO A 488 12.72 -12.39 6.83
CA PRO A 488 12.21 -13.09 7.99
C PRO A 488 11.35 -12.18 8.85
N CYS A 489 10.76 -12.76 9.90
CA CYS A 489 10.08 -12.01 10.95
C CYS A 489 11.11 -11.32 11.84
N SER A 490 10.83 -10.08 12.25
CA SER A 490 11.52 -9.42 13.37
C SER A 490 10.57 -9.32 14.56
N ILE A 491 10.97 -9.81 15.73
CA ILE A 491 10.11 -9.76 16.91
C ILE A 491 9.88 -8.33 17.40
N ALA A 492 10.81 -7.41 17.14
CA ALA A 492 10.63 -5.99 17.44
C ALA A 492 9.57 -5.37 16.52
N ALA A 493 9.58 -5.73 15.22
CA ALA A 493 8.54 -5.32 14.28
C ALA A 493 7.16 -5.82 14.72
N VAL A 494 7.06 -7.03 15.28
CA VAL A 494 5.82 -7.53 15.90
C VAL A 494 5.38 -6.65 17.08
N GLY A 495 6.29 -6.30 17.99
CA GLY A 495 5.99 -5.39 19.10
C GLY A 495 5.41 -4.05 18.65
N PHE A 496 6.03 -3.43 17.64
CA PHE A 496 5.50 -2.19 17.05
C PHE A 496 4.16 -2.43 16.34
N GLY A 497 4.01 -3.53 15.62
CA GLY A 497 2.78 -3.89 14.91
C GLY A 497 1.59 -4.09 15.85
N LEU A 498 1.78 -4.73 17.01
CA LEU A 498 0.73 -4.87 18.02
C LEU A 498 0.21 -3.52 18.51
N SER A 499 1.13 -2.56 18.73
CA SER A 499 0.74 -1.18 19.07
C SER A 499 0.06 -0.47 17.91
N ALA A 500 0.56 -0.65 16.67
CA ALA A 500 -0.05 -0.08 15.48
C ALA A 500 -1.48 -0.58 15.24
N ILE A 501 -1.77 -1.86 15.54
CA ILE A 501 -3.13 -2.43 15.46
C ILE A 501 -4.06 -1.77 16.49
N CYS A 502 -3.59 -1.52 17.73
CA CYS A 502 -4.38 -0.81 18.73
C CYS A 502 -4.72 0.63 18.30
N ILE A 503 -3.76 1.31 17.68
CA ILE A 503 -3.95 2.66 17.12
C ILE A 503 -4.94 2.63 15.96
N ALA A 504 -4.78 1.70 15.01
CA ALA A 504 -5.66 1.56 13.85
C ALA A 504 -7.11 1.24 14.24
N GLU A 505 -7.32 0.43 15.28
CA GLU A 505 -8.66 0.19 15.83
C GLU A 505 -9.25 1.46 16.46
N SER A 506 -8.44 2.21 17.21
CA SER A 506 -8.87 3.49 17.81
C SER A 506 -9.21 4.56 16.77
N ARG A 507 -8.50 4.54 15.64
CA ARG A 507 -8.69 5.41 14.47
C ARG A 507 -9.84 4.93 13.56
N GLY A 508 -10.35 3.72 13.76
CA GLY A 508 -11.43 3.14 12.95
C GLY A 508 -11.00 2.60 11.58
N TRP A 509 -9.70 2.44 11.32
CA TRP A 509 -9.19 1.86 10.07
C TRP A 509 -9.40 0.35 10.00
N VAL A 510 -9.43 -0.32 11.16
CA VAL A 510 -9.76 -1.75 11.29
C VAL A 510 -10.82 -1.90 12.36
N ASN A 511 -11.80 -2.76 12.12
CA ASN A 511 -12.82 -3.02 13.13
C ASN A 511 -12.25 -3.79 14.32
N ARG A 512 -12.87 -3.60 15.49
CA ARG A 512 -12.39 -4.16 16.76
C ARG A 512 -12.26 -5.68 16.77
N ARG A 513 -13.11 -6.38 16.01
CA ARG A 513 -13.11 -7.85 15.95
C ARG A 513 -11.85 -8.33 15.23
N ASP A 514 -11.59 -7.83 14.03
CA ASP A 514 -10.44 -8.24 13.22
C ASP A 514 -9.12 -7.89 13.90
N ALA A 515 -9.07 -6.72 14.56
CA ALA A 515 -7.92 -6.31 15.36
C ALA A 515 -7.69 -7.26 16.55
N SER A 516 -8.76 -7.62 17.28
CA SER A 516 -8.72 -8.57 18.40
C SER A 516 -8.27 -9.97 17.94
N ASP A 517 -8.81 -10.47 16.83
CA ASP A 517 -8.48 -11.79 16.30
C ASP A 517 -6.99 -11.84 15.90
N ARG A 518 -6.49 -10.81 15.20
CA ARG A 518 -5.06 -10.72 14.84
C ARG A 518 -4.15 -10.71 16.06
N ILE A 519 -4.49 -9.91 17.09
CA ILE A 519 -3.69 -9.82 18.31
C ILE A 519 -3.67 -11.18 19.00
N LEU A 520 -4.82 -11.81 19.20
CA LEU A 520 -4.90 -13.11 19.89
C LEU A 520 -4.06 -14.17 19.17
N THR A 521 -4.19 -14.31 17.84
CA THR A 521 -3.37 -15.24 17.05
C THR A 521 -1.86 -14.99 17.21
N THR A 522 -1.47 -13.71 17.26
CA THR A 522 -0.06 -13.34 17.47
C THR A 522 0.42 -13.77 18.86
N LEU A 523 -0.36 -13.50 19.90
CA LEU A 523 -0.01 -13.86 21.27
C LEU A 523 0.06 -15.39 21.47
N GLU A 524 -0.90 -16.13 20.92
CA GLU A 524 -0.91 -17.61 20.94
C GLU A 524 0.32 -18.18 20.24
N THR A 525 0.73 -17.57 19.12
CA THR A 525 1.97 -17.96 18.44
C THR A 525 3.18 -17.76 19.35
N PHE A 526 3.33 -16.59 19.99
CA PHE A 526 4.47 -16.33 20.89
C PHE A 526 4.47 -17.17 22.17
N ASP A 527 3.29 -17.65 22.60
CA ASP A 527 3.17 -18.57 23.73
C ASP A 527 3.85 -19.91 23.42
N ASP A 528 3.63 -20.42 22.21
CA ASP A 528 4.16 -21.70 21.71
C ASP A 528 5.60 -21.63 21.18
N LEU A 529 6.09 -20.43 20.82
CA LEU A 529 7.43 -20.27 20.27
C LEU A 529 8.53 -20.65 21.27
N TYR A 530 9.62 -21.21 20.73
CA TYR A 530 10.84 -21.43 21.51
C TYR A 530 11.33 -20.10 22.09
N ASN A 531 11.57 -20.11 23.39
CA ASN A 531 12.18 -19.00 24.11
C ASN A 531 13.29 -19.54 25.03
N LYS A 532 14.28 -18.71 25.28
CA LYS A 532 15.32 -18.96 26.25
C LYS A 532 15.06 -18.08 27.47
N GLU A 533 14.58 -18.68 28.56
CA GLU A 533 14.31 -17.96 29.81
C GLU A 533 13.30 -16.80 29.62
N GLY A 534 12.32 -17.00 28.72
CA GLY A 534 11.34 -15.99 28.32
C GLY A 534 11.82 -14.97 27.27
N PHE A 535 13.07 -15.03 26.84
CA PHE A 535 13.59 -14.19 25.75
C PHE A 535 13.52 -14.91 24.39
N TYR A 536 13.30 -14.15 23.33
CA TYR A 536 13.09 -14.67 21.97
C TYR A 536 14.26 -14.35 21.05
N TYR A 537 14.42 -15.16 20.00
CA TYR A 537 15.34 -14.87 18.90
C TYR A 537 14.94 -13.59 18.17
N HIS A 538 15.91 -12.78 17.78
CA HIS A 538 15.69 -11.51 17.07
C HIS A 538 14.91 -11.74 15.78
N TRP A 539 15.44 -12.60 14.91
CA TRP A 539 14.80 -12.99 13.66
C TRP A 539 14.36 -14.44 13.69
N ILE A 540 13.12 -14.66 13.30
CA ILE A 540 12.52 -15.99 13.20
C ILE A 540 11.91 -16.18 11.82
N ASN A 541 11.87 -17.43 11.38
CA ASN A 541 11.28 -17.78 10.11
C ASN A 541 9.78 -17.43 10.09
N MET A 542 9.32 -16.77 9.03
CA MET A 542 7.93 -16.29 8.91
C MET A 542 6.87 -17.39 9.02
N SER A 543 7.21 -18.62 8.67
CA SER A 543 6.27 -19.74 8.65
C SER A 543 6.44 -20.65 9.86
N THR A 544 7.68 -21.01 10.20
CA THR A 544 7.94 -22.01 11.26
C THR A 544 8.20 -21.40 12.63
N GLY A 545 8.56 -20.11 12.70
CA GLY A 545 8.98 -19.48 13.95
C GLY A 545 10.36 -19.94 14.46
N GLU A 546 11.09 -20.74 13.68
CA GLU A 546 12.43 -21.19 14.04
C GLU A 546 13.47 -20.07 13.89
N ARG A 547 14.59 -20.18 14.62
CA ARG A 547 15.71 -19.24 14.58
C ARG A 547 16.22 -19.04 13.14
N GLU A 548 16.25 -17.80 12.68
CA GLU A 548 16.74 -17.45 11.34
C GLU A 548 18.16 -16.85 11.40
N TRP A 549 18.94 -17.03 10.33
CA TRP A 549 20.27 -16.42 10.14
C TRP A 549 21.28 -16.61 11.29
N SER A 550 21.14 -17.69 12.06
CA SER A 550 21.95 -17.91 13.28
C SER A 550 21.91 -16.72 14.25
N CYS A 551 20.80 -15.98 14.27
CA CYS A 551 20.66 -14.78 15.08
C CYS A 551 20.68 -15.08 16.57
N GLU A 552 20.83 -14.04 17.37
CA GLU A 552 20.81 -14.12 18.81
C GLU A 552 19.40 -14.15 19.40
N VAL A 553 19.28 -14.68 20.61
CA VAL A 553 18.25 -14.23 21.54
C VAL A 553 18.60 -12.81 21.96
N SER A 554 17.75 -11.85 21.62
CA SER A 554 18.00 -10.43 21.81
C SER A 554 17.22 -9.89 23.01
N SER A 555 17.95 -9.27 23.94
CA SER A 555 17.35 -8.64 25.12
C SER A 555 16.49 -7.42 24.76
N ILE A 556 16.95 -6.59 23.81
CA ILE A 556 16.24 -5.37 23.43
C ILE A 556 15.01 -5.65 22.56
N ASP A 557 15.12 -6.56 21.58
CA ASP A 557 13.99 -6.87 20.70
C ASP A 557 12.88 -7.61 21.46
N THR A 558 13.24 -8.45 22.45
CA THR A 558 12.27 -9.01 23.40
C THR A 558 11.58 -7.92 24.20
N ALA A 559 12.30 -6.89 24.68
CA ALA A 559 11.69 -5.80 25.42
C ALA A 559 10.72 -4.98 24.55
N LEU A 560 11.06 -4.72 23.29
CA LEU A 560 10.18 -4.04 22.32
C LEU A 560 8.93 -4.86 22.01
N LEU A 561 9.08 -6.18 21.83
CA LEU A 561 7.95 -7.10 21.71
C LEU A 561 7.02 -7.02 22.92
N MET A 562 7.57 -7.12 24.14
CA MET A 562 6.78 -7.10 25.38
C MET A 562 6.05 -5.77 25.57
N ALA A 563 6.63 -4.64 25.15
CA ALA A 563 5.95 -3.36 25.19
C ALA A 563 4.67 -3.36 24.33
N GLY A 564 4.74 -3.92 23.11
CA GLY A 564 3.58 -4.08 22.23
C GLY A 564 2.53 -5.03 22.80
N ILE A 565 2.97 -6.18 23.33
CA ILE A 565 2.10 -7.17 23.98
C ILE A 565 1.34 -6.55 25.16
N LEU A 566 2.03 -5.84 26.04
CA LEU A 566 1.40 -5.19 27.20
C LEU A 566 0.41 -4.10 26.78
N HIS A 567 0.74 -3.31 25.75
CA HIS A 567 -0.17 -2.32 25.20
C HIS A 567 -1.45 -2.98 24.68
N ALA A 568 -1.33 -4.04 23.89
CA ALA A 568 -2.47 -4.82 23.39
C ALA A 568 -3.33 -5.41 24.53
N GLY A 569 -2.69 -5.99 25.55
CA GLY A 569 -3.36 -6.53 26.73
C GLY A 569 -4.19 -5.50 27.51
N VAL A 570 -3.72 -4.25 27.58
CA VAL A 570 -4.45 -3.15 28.21
C VAL A 570 -5.56 -2.60 27.30
N HIS A 571 -5.29 -2.43 26.00
CA HIS A 571 -6.23 -1.89 25.02
C HIS A 571 -7.45 -2.80 24.81
N PHE A 572 -7.21 -4.11 24.77
CA PHE A 572 -8.22 -5.16 24.60
C PHE A 572 -8.57 -5.87 25.91
N LYS A 573 -8.43 -5.22 27.07
CA LYS A 573 -8.64 -5.81 28.41
C LYS A 573 -9.96 -6.54 28.65
N GLU A 574 -11.00 -6.22 27.87
CA GLU A 574 -12.32 -6.89 27.93
C GLU A 574 -12.27 -8.30 27.33
N ASN A 575 -11.32 -8.57 26.42
CA ASN A 575 -11.01 -9.91 25.92
C ASN A 575 -10.06 -10.59 26.92
N GLU A 576 -10.61 -11.52 27.70
CA GLU A 576 -9.89 -12.23 28.76
C GLU A 576 -8.66 -12.98 28.23
N SER A 577 -8.76 -13.65 27.08
CA SER A 577 -7.63 -14.39 26.49
C SER A 577 -6.46 -13.46 26.16
N ILE A 578 -6.74 -12.31 25.53
CA ILE A 578 -5.69 -11.33 25.18
C ILE A 578 -5.05 -10.77 26.45
N ARG A 579 -5.87 -10.41 27.45
CA ARG A 579 -5.39 -9.83 28.71
C ARG A 579 -4.49 -10.80 29.48
N GLU A 580 -4.94 -12.03 29.68
CA GLU A 580 -4.17 -13.02 30.46
C GLU A 580 -2.91 -13.45 29.72
N LEU A 581 -3.00 -13.74 28.41
CA LEU A 581 -1.85 -14.19 27.63
C LEU A 581 -0.77 -13.10 27.52
N SER A 582 -1.18 -11.83 27.36
CA SER A 582 -0.25 -10.70 27.36
C SER A 582 0.52 -10.59 28.68
N LYS A 583 -0.17 -10.83 29.80
CA LYS A 583 0.43 -10.83 31.13
C LYS A 583 1.39 -12.02 31.31
N GLU A 584 0.95 -13.23 30.94
CA GLU A 584 1.75 -14.46 31.08
C GLU A 584 3.05 -14.40 30.29
N LEU A 585 3.01 -13.89 29.05
CA LEU A 585 4.20 -13.71 28.21
C LEU A 585 5.21 -12.75 28.86
N TYR A 586 4.76 -11.64 29.42
CA TYR A 586 5.63 -10.69 30.13
C TYR A 586 6.19 -11.26 31.44
N GLU A 587 5.36 -11.97 32.21
CA GLU A 587 5.76 -12.62 33.47
C GLU A 587 6.78 -13.75 33.27
N ARG A 588 6.87 -14.32 32.07
CA ARG A 588 7.84 -15.35 31.70
C ARG A 588 9.28 -14.83 31.58
N VAL A 589 9.46 -13.55 31.28
CA VAL A 589 10.79 -12.99 30.94
C VAL A 589 11.68 -12.91 32.17
N ASN A 590 12.78 -13.68 32.18
CA ASN A 590 13.69 -13.77 33.32
C ASN A 590 14.81 -12.72 33.26
N TRP A 591 14.49 -11.46 33.56
CA TRP A 591 15.45 -10.35 33.49
C TRP A 591 16.70 -10.56 34.35
N ARG A 592 16.56 -11.24 35.49
CA ARG A 592 17.68 -11.62 36.36
C ARG A 592 18.69 -12.53 35.66
N TRP A 593 18.25 -13.44 34.80
CA TRP A 593 19.15 -14.31 34.04
C TRP A 593 20.00 -13.52 33.06
N MET A 594 19.41 -12.55 32.36
CA MET A 594 20.09 -11.73 31.36
C MET A 594 21.12 -10.75 31.96
N LEU A 595 21.09 -10.48 33.27
CA LEU A 595 22.16 -9.74 33.96
C LEU A 595 23.50 -10.48 34.01
N ASN A 596 23.48 -11.81 33.89
CA ASN A 596 24.67 -12.67 34.00
C ASN A 596 25.50 -12.42 35.28
N GLY A 597 24.83 -12.07 36.39
CA GLY A 597 25.49 -11.74 37.66
C GLY A 597 26.18 -10.38 37.72
N THR A 598 25.97 -9.53 36.71
CA THR A 598 26.43 -8.13 36.69
C THR A 598 25.30 -7.17 37.07
N ASP A 599 25.59 -5.86 37.05
CA ASP A 599 24.59 -4.81 37.30
C ASP A 599 23.90 -4.34 36.00
N THR A 600 24.39 -4.75 34.83
CA THR A 600 23.87 -4.38 33.51
C THR A 600 23.32 -5.58 32.76
N ILE A 601 22.35 -5.37 31.88
CA ILE A 601 21.74 -6.45 31.10
C ILE A 601 22.64 -6.77 29.90
N ALA A 602 22.95 -8.06 29.69
CA ALA A 602 23.70 -8.52 28.53
C ALA A 602 22.91 -8.26 27.25
N MET A 603 23.60 -7.89 26.18
CA MET A 603 22.93 -7.57 24.91
C MET A 603 22.25 -8.80 24.32
N LYS A 604 22.91 -9.96 24.38
CA LYS A 604 22.46 -11.14 23.64
C LYS A 604 22.88 -12.46 24.25
N TRP A 605 22.22 -13.53 23.79
CA TRP A 605 22.61 -14.92 24.03
C TRP A 605 22.57 -15.71 22.71
N THR A 606 23.52 -16.63 22.51
CA THR A 606 23.47 -17.61 21.42
C THR A 606 23.64 -19.04 21.95
N PRO A 607 23.06 -20.05 21.29
CA PRO A 607 23.32 -21.46 21.60
C PRO A 607 24.80 -21.85 21.55
N GLU A 608 25.55 -21.19 20.67
CA GLU A 608 26.96 -21.49 20.41
C GLU A 608 27.88 -20.94 21.51
N ASP A 609 27.65 -19.70 21.97
CA ASP A 609 28.59 -18.97 22.83
C ASP A 609 28.05 -18.66 24.24
N GLY A 610 26.75 -18.86 24.47
CA GLY A 610 26.11 -18.46 25.72
C GLY A 610 25.81 -16.96 25.79
N LEU A 611 25.79 -16.39 27.00
CA LEU A 611 25.52 -14.96 27.22
C LEU A 611 26.71 -14.13 26.75
N SER A 612 26.47 -13.05 26.01
CA SER A 612 27.52 -12.18 25.50
C SER A 612 28.31 -11.47 26.60
N PRO A 613 29.59 -11.15 26.35
CA PRO A 613 30.36 -10.26 27.21
C PRO A 613 29.98 -8.77 27.05
N ASP A 614 29.15 -8.43 26.06
CA ASP A 614 28.68 -7.08 25.80
C ASP A 614 27.39 -6.78 26.58
N TYR A 615 27.36 -5.61 27.22
CA TYR A 615 26.27 -5.17 28.10
C TYR A 615 25.76 -3.78 27.72
N TRP A 616 24.49 -3.52 28.03
CA TRP A 616 23.86 -2.23 27.78
C TRP A 616 24.35 -1.16 28.77
N TYR A 617 24.86 -0.06 28.21
CA TYR A 617 25.09 1.22 28.88
C TYR A 617 24.45 2.30 28.02
N GLY A 618 23.73 3.24 28.62
CA GLY A 618 22.98 4.25 27.87
C GLY A 618 23.85 5.44 27.39
N TYR A 619 23.30 6.54 26.91
CA TYR A 619 21.95 6.66 26.39
C TYR A 619 21.85 5.95 25.04
N ASN A 620 20.85 5.07 24.92
CA ASN A 620 20.51 4.32 23.70
C ASN A 620 19.08 3.76 23.82
N GLU A 621 18.68 2.90 22.90
CA GLU A 621 17.34 2.29 22.81
C GLU A 621 16.95 1.44 24.04
N ALA A 622 17.92 1.02 24.87
CA ALA A 622 17.70 0.08 25.96
C ALA A 622 16.97 0.66 27.19
N MET A 623 16.52 1.91 27.16
CA MET A 623 15.76 2.47 28.29
C MET A 623 14.52 1.65 28.62
N ILE A 624 13.74 1.26 27.60
CA ILE A 624 12.52 0.47 27.78
C ILE A 624 12.81 -0.92 28.35
N LEU A 625 13.93 -1.53 27.95
CA LEU A 625 14.42 -2.80 28.49
C LEU A 625 14.61 -2.71 30.01
N TYR A 626 15.25 -1.65 30.52
CA TYR A 626 15.44 -1.49 31.96
C TYR A 626 14.16 -1.16 32.71
N LEU A 627 13.25 -0.37 32.13
CA LEU A 627 11.95 -0.07 32.75
C LEU A 627 11.10 -1.33 32.91
N LEU A 628 11.05 -2.19 31.89
CA LEU A 628 10.37 -3.48 31.97
C LEU A 628 11.06 -4.43 32.95
N ALA A 629 12.39 -4.49 32.93
CA ALA A 629 13.14 -5.35 33.84
C ALA A 629 12.97 -4.96 35.33
N VAL A 630 12.84 -3.66 35.62
CA VAL A 630 12.53 -3.13 36.95
C VAL A 630 11.06 -3.37 37.32
N GLY A 631 10.15 -3.22 36.35
CA GLY A 631 8.71 -3.37 36.55
C GLY A 631 8.19 -4.81 36.52
N SER A 632 9.06 -5.82 36.33
CA SER A 632 8.64 -7.22 36.26
C SER A 632 8.15 -7.73 37.62
N PRO A 633 6.96 -8.35 37.69
CA PRO A 633 6.41 -8.85 38.96
C PRO A 633 6.95 -10.22 39.39
N THR A 634 7.61 -10.95 38.48
CA THR A 634 8.05 -12.35 38.68
C THR A 634 9.57 -12.51 38.71
N HIS A 635 10.26 -11.93 37.73
CA HIS A 635 11.71 -12.09 37.56
C HIS A 635 12.45 -10.76 37.40
N PRO A 636 12.23 -9.76 38.27
CA PRO A 636 12.87 -8.45 38.14
C PRO A 636 14.38 -8.51 38.34
N VAL A 637 15.05 -7.44 37.92
CA VAL A 637 16.44 -7.19 38.34
C VAL A 637 16.53 -7.17 39.88
N PRO A 638 17.54 -7.80 40.51
CA PRO A 638 17.58 -7.92 41.97
C PRO A 638 17.69 -6.60 42.74
N ASP A 639 18.34 -5.60 42.14
CA ASP A 639 18.50 -4.26 42.70
C ASP A 639 18.18 -3.21 41.61
N PRO A 640 16.92 -2.73 41.55
CA PRO A 640 16.48 -1.78 40.54
C PRO A 640 17.30 -0.49 40.47
N ASN A 641 17.66 0.08 41.62
CA ASN A 641 18.42 1.32 41.67
C ASN A 641 19.83 1.09 41.12
N ARG A 642 20.49 0.03 41.58
CA ARG A 642 21.84 -0.29 41.13
C ARG A 642 21.89 -0.62 39.63
N SER A 643 20.93 -1.37 39.12
CA SER A 643 20.87 -1.67 37.68
C SER A 643 20.57 -0.44 36.82
N TRP A 644 19.66 0.43 37.28
CA TRP A 644 19.38 1.70 36.62
C TRP A 644 20.61 2.62 36.62
N ASP A 645 21.26 2.80 37.76
CA ASP A 645 22.46 3.63 37.91
C ASP A 645 23.62 3.09 37.06
N ALA A 646 23.78 1.76 36.97
CA ALA A 646 24.81 1.14 36.14
C ALA A 646 24.56 1.38 34.65
N TRP A 647 23.32 1.24 34.17
CA TRP A 647 22.96 1.57 32.79
C TRP A 647 23.14 3.05 32.47
N ALA A 648 22.71 3.93 33.38
CA ALA A 648 22.81 5.39 33.23
C ALA A 648 24.24 5.93 33.49
N SER A 649 25.22 5.09 33.83
CA SER A 649 26.58 5.50 34.25
C SER A 649 27.39 6.27 33.19
N THR A 650 26.96 6.17 31.94
CA THR A 650 27.49 6.86 30.76
C THR A 650 26.79 8.18 30.48
N TYR A 651 25.70 8.50 31.16
CA TYR A 651 25.00 9.77 30.98
C TYR A 651 25.93 10.92 31.38
N GLY A 652 26.17 11.84 30.45
CA GLY A 652 27.14 12.92 30.61
C GLY A 652 28.56 12.60 30.15
N LYS A 653 28.88 11.36 29.73
CA LYS A 653 30.14 11.02 29.05
C LYS A 653 29.90 10.96 27.53
N GLY A 654 30.17 12.05 26.83
CA GLY A 654 30.22 12.08 25.35
C GLY A 654 29.18 12.96 24.66
N CYS A 655 28.13 13.39 25.34
CA CYS A 655 27.22 14.43 24.85
C CYS A 655 27.64 15.76 25.48
N GLY A 656 28.21 16.67 24.70
CA GLY A 656 28.40 18.05 25.16
C GLY A 656 27.05 18.64 25.58
N ARG A 657 27.01 19.33 26.71
CA ARG A 657 25.82 20.10 27.08
C ARG A 657 25.87 21.43 26.34
N MET A 658 24.89 21.68 25.48
CA MET A 658 24.73 22.99 24.89
C MET A 658 24.41 23.98 26.02
N ILE A 659 25.22 25.03 26.11
CA ILE A 659 25.02 26.10 27.10
C ILE A 659 23.93 27.03 26.58
N ASP A 660 24.05 27.42 25.30
CA ASP A 660 23.10 28.21 24.55
C ASP A 660 23.49 28.13 23.05
N ASP A 661 22.52 27.92 22.16
CA ASP A 661 22.71 27.94 20.70
C ASP A 661 22.04 29.15 20.03
N PHE A 662 21.30 29.99 20.79
CA PHE A 662 20.64 31.23 20.36
C PHE A 662 19.52 31.09 19.33
N GLU A 663 19.14 29.87 18.95
CA GLU A 663 18.18 29.62 17.87
C GLU A 663 16.71 29.89 18.27
N ASP A 664 16.44 30.03 19.56
CA ASP A 664 15.13 30.47 20.08
C ASP A 664 14.96 32.00 20.08
N ALA A 665 16.00 32.73 19.65
CA ALA A 665 16.07 34.18 19.66
C ALA A 665 15.78 34.82 21.05
N ASP A 666 16.08 34.10 22.13
CA ASP A 666 15.98 34.58 23.51
C ASP A 666 17.36 34.74 24.17
N LEU A 667 17.57 35.85 24.88
CA LEU A 667 18.78 36.11 25.66
C LEU A 667 18.46 36.34 27.13
N SER A 668 17.28 35.93 27.60
CA SER A 668 16.79 36.19 28.94
C SER A 668 17.69 35.61 30.05
N ASP A 669 18.44 34.55 29.77
CA ASP A 669 19.41 33.94 30.69
C ASP A 669 20.77 34.67 30.73
N TRP A 670 21.02 35.64 29.85
CA TRP A 670 22.27 36.40 29.76
C TRP A 670 22.12 37.84 30.24
N HIS A 671 23.13 38.32 30.96
CA HIS A 671 23.09 39.61 31.64
C HIS A 671 24.40 40.39 31.45
N PRO A 672 24.37 41.70 31.12
CA PRO A 672 25.56 42.54 31.16
C PRO A 672 26.00 42.78 32.61
N PHE A 673 27.29 43.02 32.83
CA PHE A 673 27.77 43.40 34.16
C PHE A 673 27.15 44.72 34.63
N THR A 674 26.85 44.82 35.92
CA THR A 674 26.07 45.90 36.54
C THR A 674 26.64 47.31 36.32
N ASN A 675 27.94 47.42 36.01
CA ASN A 675 28.65 48.68 35.76
C ASN A 675 29.33 48.73 34.37
N SER A 676 28.95 47.86 33.41
CA SER A 676 29.56 47.81 32.08
C SER A 676 28.82 48.64 31.04
N SER A 677 29.54 49.09 30.01
CA SER A 677 28.97 49.68 28.78
C SER A 677 28.66 48.62 27.72
N ALA A 678 28.44 47.36 28.14
CA ALA A 678 28.11 46.26 27.24
C ALA A 678 26.60 46.14 27.04
N SER A 679 26.18 45.79 25.83
CA SER A 679 24.81 45.38 25.52
C SER A 679 24.78 44.13 24.67
N ILE A 680 23.72 43.33 24.84
CA ILE A 680 23.50 42.10 24.08
C ILE A 680 22.24 42.20 23.23
N SER A 681 22.28 41.60 22.05
CA SER A 681 21.13 41.44 21.16
C SER A 681 21.29 40.21 20.28
N ILE A 682 20.19 39.59 19.88
CA ILE A 682 20.21 38.54 18.86
C ILE A 682 20.56 39.15 17.49
N SER A 683 21.42 38.46 16.74
CA SER A 683 21.86 38.88 15.40
C SER A 683 21.54 37.79 14.35
N PRO A 684 20.51 37.98 13.51
CA PRO A 684 20.09 37.04 12.47
C PRO A 684 20.94 37.13 11.19
N SER A 685 22.27 37.09 11.29
CA SER A 685 23.16 37.52 10.20
C SER A 685 24.31 36.56 9.92
N ASN A 686 24.95 36.76 8.76
CA ASN A 686 26.18 36.15 8.21
C ASN A 686 27.41 36.01 9.13
N HIS A 687 27.32 36.42 10.40
CA HIS A 687 28.32 36.20 11.43
C HIS A 687 28.02 34.98 12.32
N SER A 688 26.86 34.32 12.18
CA SER A 688 26.65 33.00 12.79
C SER A 688 27.51 31.94 12.10
N LYS A 689 28.07 31.04 12.90
CA LYS A 689 28.91 29.94 12.43
C LYS A 689 28.12 28.64 12.26
N ILE A 690 27.11 28.44 13.09
CA ILE A 690 26.22 27.28 13.15
C ILE A 690 24.85 27.84 13.52
N GLY A 691 23.81 27.54 12.73
CA GLY A 691 22.47 28.08 12.95
C GLY A 691 22.24 29.44 12.30
N ASP A 692 21.03 29.97 12.48
CA ASP A 692 20.56 31.22 11.89
C ASP A 692 20.84 32.43 12.80
N TYR A 693 21.02 32.19 14.09
CA TYR A 693 21.16 33.24 15.09
C TYR A 693 22.51 33.16 15.81
N SER A 694 22.90 34.29 16.39
CA SER A 694 24.07 34.41 17.26
C SER A 694 23.86 35.56 18.22
N MET A 695 24.49 35.51 19.38
CA MET A 695 24.55 36.66 20.27
C MET A 695 25.54 37.70 19.75
N LYS A 696 25.07 38.93 19.55
CA LYS A 696 25.92 40.10 19.34
C LYS A 696 26.17 40.80 20.67
N ILE A 697 27.44 41.10 20.93
CA ILE A 697 27.89 41.86 22.10
C ILE A 697 28.48 43.18 21.60
N ASP A 698 27.78 44.29 21.86
CA ASP A 698 28.31 45.63 21.64
C ASP A 698 28.99 46.11 22.93
N TYR A 699 30.18 46.70 22.81
CA TYR A 699 30.97 47.12 23.98
C TYR A 699 31.75 48.42 23.70
N HIS A 700 32.07 49.15 24.76
CA HIS A 700 32.91 50.37 24.71
C HIS A 700 33.84 50.41 25.92
N ILE A 701 35.16 50.41 25.69
CA ILE A 701 36.18 50.38 26.75
C ILE A 701 36.90 51.75 26.80
N GLU A 702 36.78 52.48 27.90
CA GLU A 702 37.46 53.76 28.13
C GLU A 702 38.48 53.69 29.27
N TYR A 703 39.60 54.40 29.12
CA TYR A 703 40.77 54.31 30.00
C TYR A 703 40.58 54.89 31.42
N ASN A 704 39.50 55.64 31.71
CA ASN A 704 39.41 56.50 32.89
C ASN A 704 38.20 56.28 33.83
N THR A 705 37.42 55.20 33.66
CA THR A 705 36.23 54.93 34.51
C THR A 705 36.38 53.73 35.45
N GLY A 706 37.58 53.15 35.57
CA GLY A 706 37.79 51.93 36.36
C GLY A 706 37.26 50.65 35.69
N GLY A 707 36.81 50.74 34.43
CA GLY A 707 36.38 49.61 33.61
C GLY A 707 37.47 49.19 32.63
N GLU A 708 38.44 48.40 33.08
CA GLU A 708 39.40 47.72 32.20
C GLU A 708 38.73 46.58 31.38
N GLN A 709 37.44 46.31 31.62
CA GLN A 709 36.67 45.19 31.06
C GLN A 709 35.20 45.56 30.85
N CYS A 710 34.61 45.07 29.77
CA CYS A 710 33.17 44.99 29.54
C CYS A 710 32.81 43.52 29.28
N GLY A 711 31.63 43.08 29.70
CA GLY A 711 31.28 41.67 29.61
C GLY A 711 29.87 41.34 30.05
N ILE A 712 29.53 40.08 29.83
CA ILE A 712 28.22 39.47 30.07
C ILE A 712 28.41 38.16 30.83
N TYR A 713 27.37 37.69 31.49
CA TYR A 713 27.36 36.43 32.23
C TYR A 713 25.98 35.77 32.20
N MET A 714 25.94 34.49 32.55
CA MET A 714 24.71 33.74 32.77
C MET A 714 24.78 33.04 34.14
N ASP A 715 23.66 33.06 34.88
CA ASP A 715 23.55 32.46 36.21
C ASP A 715 22.80 31.12 36.13
N LYS A 716 23.41 30.06 35.57
CA LYS A 716 22.91 28.67 35.65
C LYS A 716 23.88 27.71 34.96
N ASN A 717 24.22 26.61 35.64
CA ASN A 717 24.46 25.25 35.12
C ASN A 717 25.41 24.48 36.05
N THR A 718 25.12 23.21 36.31
CA THR A 718 26.01 22.29 37.03
C THR A 718 27.03 21.71 36.05
N TRP A 719 28.32 22.01 36.26
CA TRP A 719 29.44 21.63 35.37
C TRP A 719 30.13 20.32 35.74
N ALA A 720 29.59 19.58 36.72
CA ALA A 720 30.27 18.50 37.44
C ALA A 720 30.87 17.36 36.59
N ASN A 721 30.48 17.24 35.31
CA ASN A 721 30.88 16.15 34.41
C ASN A 721 31.61 16.61 33.13
N TYR A 722 31.97 17.88 32.99
CA TYR A 722 32.56 18.43 31.75
C TYR A 722 34.00 18.90 31.96
N GLY A 723 34.90 18.51 31.05
CA GLY A 723 36.33 18.85 31.10
C GLY A 723 36.79 19.90 30.07
N ASN A 724 35.88 20.37 29.20
CA ASN A 724 36.17 21.38 28.18
C ASN A 724 34.93 22.26 27.93
N VAL A 725 35.17 23.48 27.45
CA VAL A 725 34.17 24.41 26.92
C VAL A 725 34.56 24.71 25.48
N SER A 726 33.59 24.62 24.57
CA SER A 726 33.76 24.93 23.14
C SER A 726 32.79 26.03 22.75
N LEU A 727 33.25 27.04 22.02
CA LEU A 727 32.43 28.13 21.52
C LEU A 727 33.02 28.69 20.22
N TRP A 728 32.16 29.25 19.38
CA TRP A 728 32.57 30.04 18.22
C TRP A 728 32.49 31.53 18.56
N VAL A 729 33.52 32.28 18.16
CA VAL A 729 33.55 33.73 18.34
C VAL A 729 33.88 34.38 17.00
N TYR A 730 33.04 35.31 16.58
CA TYR A 730 33.32 36.18 15.44
C TYR A 730 34.03 37.44 15.95
N GLY A 731 35.34 37.54 15.72
CA GLY A 731 36.16 38.67 16.18
C GLY A 731 35.94 39.94 15.36
N ASP A 732 36.22 41.09 15.96
CA ASP A 732 36.12 42.41 15.32
C ASP A 732 37.48 42.96 14.84
N ASN A 733 38.56 42.19 15.01
CA ASN A 733 39.94 42.55 14.69
C ASN A 733 40.41 43.84 15.40
N SER A 734 39.84 44.13 16.57
CA SER A 734 40.19 45.31 17.38
C SER A 734 41.54 45.17 18.08
N GLY A 735 42.08 43.95 18.21
CA GLY A 735 43.24 43.65 19.05
C GLY A 735 42.94 43.61 20.55
N ASN A 736 41.67 43.77 20.95
CA ASN A 736 41.23 43.59 22.34
C ASN A 736 41.33 42.11 22.75
N THR A 737 41.38 41.83 24.06
CA THR A 737 41.46 40.45 24.58
C THR A 737 40.07 39.96 24.99
N LEU A 738 39.62 38.85 24.41
CA LEU A 738 38.48 38.10 24.92
C LEU A 738 38.91 37.31 26.14
N ARG A 739 38.20 37.51 27.25
CA ARG A 739 38.41 36.76 28.50
C ARG A 739 37.16 35.96 28.84
N ILE A 740 37.30 34.64 28.94
CA ILE A 740 36.24 33.72 29.38
C ILE A 740 36.55 33.30 30.81
N LYS A 741 35.58 33.48 31.71
CA LYS A 741 35.72 33.14 33.13
C LYS A 741 34.70 32.06 33.52
N LEU A 742 35.16 31.04 34.22
CA LEU A 742 34.32 30.09 34.95
C LEU A 742 34.46 30.39 36.44
N GLU A 743 33.36 30.74 37.11
CA GLU A 743 33.37 31.19 38.52
C GLU A 743 32.57 30.20 39.39
N GLU A 744 33.17 29.70 40.48
CA GLU A 744 32.46 28.80 41.41
C GLU A 744 31.44 29.53 42.29
N SER A 745 31.65 30.83 42.52
CA SER A 745 30.73 31.72 43.22
C SER A 745 31.08 33.17 42.91
N ARG A 746 30.13 34.10 43.13
CA ARG A 746 30.29 35.56 42.88
C ARG A 746 31.44 36.24 43.65
N VAL A 747 32.18 35.52 44.49
CA VAL A 747 33.30 36.02 45.31
C VAL A 747 34.46 35.01 45.41
N GLY A 748 34.45 33.93 44.61
CA GLY A 748 35.31 32.76 44.79
C GLY A 748 36.38 32.53 43.70
N GLU A 749 36.90 31.30 43.67
CA GLU A 749 37.88 30.85 42.70
C GLU A 749 37.32 30.91 41.27
N HIS A 750 38.18 31.32 40.34
CA HIS A 750 37.83 31.44 38.93
C HIS A 750 38.95 30.95 38.03
N TRP A 751 38.57 30.31 36.92
CA TRP A 751 39.48 29.90 35.85
C TRP A 751 39.31 30.82 34.66
N ILE A 752 40.43 31.25 34.09
CA ILE A 752 40.47 32.23 33.01
C ILE A 752 41.09 31.60 31.77
N TYR A 753 40.39 31.77 30.64
CA TYR A 753 40.97 31.64 29.31
C TYR A 753 41.01 33.01 28.63
N GLU A 754 42.12 33.35 27.98
CA GLU A 754 42.30 34.60 27.25
C GLU A 754 42.75 34.33 25.81
N SER A 755 42.15 35.05 24.87
CA SER A 755 42.55 35.03 23.46
C SER A 755 42.37 36.42 22.84
N PRO A 756 43.30 36.90 21.98
CA PRO A 756 43.10 38.15 21.26
C PRO A 756 41.95 38.03 20.25
N LEU A 757 41.16 39.09 20.08
CA LEU A 757 40.11 39.27 19.07
C LEU A 757 40.72 39.80 17.77
N ASN A 758 41.60 39.02 17.16
CA ASN A 758 42.18 39.29 15.83
C ASN A 758 41.47 38.51 14.72
#